data_AF-A0A7C1IJ52-F1
#
_entry.id   AF-A0A7C1IJ52-F1
#
_cell.length_a   1.000
_cell.length_b   1.000
_cell.length_c   1.000
_cell.angle_alpha   90.00
_cell.angle_beta   90.00
_cell.angle_gamma   90.00
#
_symmetry.space_group_name_H-M   'P 1'
#
loop_
_entity.id
_entity.type
_entity.pdbx_description
1 polymer ?
#
loop_
_entity_poly.entity_id
_entity_poly.type
_entity_poly.pdbx_seq_one_letter_code
_entity_poly.pdbx_strand_id
1 'polypeptide(L)'
;MRTAHDTPWRNQKRIVFPVRCIAAYDDQRNRWVSRWGEPIVIGSGAWLENGAASESDDVRMTAALCRDAWSPMIEPDASLPNIVWVKESPTLVAVDFSNDTIEVAVDVASTLGLTFKDDAIHGPDVVKRGFTALLSLAGRFALAARADSSPDTDTIQRNGIDAVVDAFLALDANMRHAIVETLQSPQIDAGHIFGQFLRTVTDEKRRDQWGEDPRAWRRRWITWLIGQSRVDLPYDRDTINEILLDPTLDPDDARLALYQTVRGYDIETEKANAERIGKSVSWSGQELIFGRMSRAFHNQALLFANARYVTVTPKVAETANTCVDAALTWPQLRPAADRLRTMMRADRETPLTEMAGALDHLEEQTLRHQRELSQAALEERRVQVERAESDPDTDHRSGKRMDEIMRQAEAILSSAGNLRHALLEAPRRPAAYLIMSQRPSPTGGHLLAKLNEGEEPFLGKAANLRRLVPQGGDRVYASPDYSWLEYANHWIEAIPLFIKERIRVIDGVETAETVIDQEGMEESFRESMADPWARNLRRTETSGWCAIARLLLDENADPRTADLGLQADIARAWNVKQTGCADDVALLSAVIALTAESTAASISASVERDPTTDRPTAVRAILFGDTETLHPVWT
;
A
#
# COMPACT_ATOMS: atom_id res chain seq x y z
N MET A 1 6.15 24.99 24.95
CA MET A 1 6.59 23.77 24.25
C MET A 1 5.36 22.92 24.01
N ARG A 2 4.73 23.05 22.84
CA ARG A 2 3.61 22.22 22.40
C ARG A 2 4.16 21.32 21.30
N THR A 3 4.09 20.01 21.53
CA THR A 3 4.59 18.95 20.67
C THR A 3 3.74 18.82 19.41
N ALA A 4 4.41 18.52 18.30
CA ALA A 4 3.85 18.36 16.97
C ALA A 4 2.74 17.31 16.93
N HIS A 5 1.63 17.66 16.29
CA HIS A 5 0.48 16.78 16.04
C HIS A 5 0.61 16.16 14.65
N ASP A 6 1.02 14.88 14.59
CA ASP A 6 1.12 14.09 13.35
C ASP A 6 -0.01 13.06 13.25
N THR A 7 -1.14 13.49 12.69
CA THR A 7 -2.26 12.60 12.29
C THR A 7 -1.93 11.72 11.07
N PRO A 8 -2.61 10.57 10.86
CA PRO A 8 -2.18 9.34 11.51
C PRO A 8 -2.17 8.12 10.57
N TRP A 9 -1.32 7.16 10.91
CA TRP A 9 -1.32 5.76 10.47
C TRP A 9 -0.80 5.45 9.05
N ARG A 10 0.39 4.81 9.07
CA ARG A 10 1.37 4.62 7.99
C ARG A 10 2.11 5.89 7.56
N ASN A 11 2.56 6.68 8.54
CA ASN A 11 3.89 7.26 8.39
C ASN A 11 4.84 6.09 8.08
N GLN A 12 5.67 6.20 7.04
CA GLN A 12 6.73 5.23 6.70
C GLN A 12 7.79 5.07 7.82
N LYS A 13 7.45 5.44 9.06
CA LYS A 13 8.29 5.41 10.24
C LYS A 13 7.58 4.76 11.43
N ARG A 14 6.28 4.43 11.36
CA ARG A 14 5.57 3.70 12.42
C ARG A 14 4.98 2.40 11.87
N ILE A 15 5.36 1.27 12.44
CA ILE A 15 4.85 -0.07 12.08
C ILE A 15 4.21 -0.72 13.29
N VAL A 16 3.21 -1.56 13.07
CA VAL A 16 2.35 -2.05 14.17
C VAL A 16 2.25 -3.56 14.21
N PHE A 17 2.15 -4.08 15.43
CA PHE A 17 1.78 -5.46 15.69
C PHE A 17 0.29 -5.63 15.35
N PRO A 18 -0.09 -6.58 14.47
CA PRO A 18 -1.39 -6.62 13.83
C PRO A 18 -2.51 -7.23 14.69
N VAL A 19 -2.53 -6.91 15.98
CA VAL A 19 -3.62 -7.23 16.93
C VAL A 19 -4.45 -5.96 17.13
N ARG A 20 -5.75 -6.04 16.79
CA ARG A 20 -6.67 -4.90 16.74
C ARG A 20 -7.48 -4.76 18.03
N CYS A 21 -7.23 -3.69 18.78
CA CYS A 21 -7.88 -3.42 20.06
C CYS A 21 -9.13 -2.50 19.90
N ILE A 22 -10.18 -2.76 20.67
CA ILE A 22 -11.49 -2.06 20.59
C ILE A 22 -11.71 -1.10 21.77
N ALA A 23 -12.40 0.02 21.55
CA ALA A 23 -12.62 1.10 22.53
C ALA A 23 -13.71 0.75 23.55
N ALA A 24 -14.90 0.42 23.04
CA ALA A 24 -16.10 0.18 23.82
C ALA A 24 -17.20 -0.44 22.94
N TYR A 25 -18.22 -1.01 23.56
CA TYR A 25 -19.43 -1.47 22.88
C TYR A 25 -20.45 -0.32 22.77
N ASP A 26 -20.94 -0.04 21.56
CA ASP A 26 -22.04 0.90 21.28
C ASP A 26 -23.35 0.11 21.37
N ASP A 27 -23.98 0.16 22.56
CA ASP A 27 -25.25 -0.49 22.86
C ASP A 27 -26.39 -0.03 21.93
N GLN A 28 -26.35 1.21 21.45
CA GLN A 28 -27.43 1.76 20.60
C GLN A 28 -27.38 1.18 19.20
N ARG A 29 -26.17 0.94 18.69
CA ARG A 29 -25.93 0.35 17.38
C ARG A 29 -25.64 -1.15 17.44
N ASN A 30 -25.65 -1.73 18.63
CA ASN A 30 -25.35 -3.13 18.89
C ASN A 30 -24.03 -3.56 18.22
N ARG A 31 -22.99 -2.73 18.32
CA ARG A 31 -21.70 -2.94 17.67
C ARG A 31 -20.54 -2.43 18.52
N TRP A 32 -19.38 -3.05 18.37
CA TRP A 32 -18.16 -2.53 18.97
C TRP A 32 -17.60 -1.32 18.20
N VAL A 33 -17.12 -0.30 18.92
CA VAL A 33 -16.53 0.92 18.36
C VAL A 33 -15.01 0.77 18.29
N SER A 34 -14.47 0.86 17.07
CA SER A 34 -13.03 0.79 16.85
C SER A 34 -12.29 2.00 17.43
N ARG A 35 -11.06 1.79 17.93
CA ARG A 35 -10.11 2.83 18.41
C ARG A 35 -9.34 3.51 17.28
N TRP A 36 -9.89 3.62 16.07
CA TRP A 36 -9.17 4.30 14.98
C TRP A 36 -8.97 5.78 15.33
N GLY A 37 -7.80 6.12 15.85
CA GLY A 37 -7.45 7.44 16.38
C GLY A 37 -5.97 7.53 16.77
N GLU A 38 -5.56 8.71 17.22
CA GLU A 38 -4.21 8.90 17.78
C GLU A 38 -4.16 8.32 19.20
N PRO A 39 -3.16 7.48 19.51
CA PRO A 39 -2.96 6.99 20.86
C PRO A 39 -2.65 8.15 21.81
N ILE A 40 -3.19 8.11 23.02
CA ILE A 40 -2.91 9.10 24.06
C ILE A 40 -1.70 8.65 24.85
N VAL A 41 -0.61 9.41 24.81
CA VAL A 41 0.59 9.13 25.61
C VAL A 41 0.31 9.39 27.09
N ILE A 42 0.51 8.35 27.91
CA ILE A 42 0.30 8.39 29.36
C ILE A 42 1.63 8.50 30.12
N GLY A 43 2.70 7.92 29.57
CA GLY A 43 4.03 7.95 30.19
C GLY A 43 5.11 7.36 29.28
N SER A 44 6.36 7.43 29.70
CA SER A 44 7.52 6.87 28.98
C SER A 44 8.58 6.35 29.95
N GLY A 45 9.19 5.21 29.64
CA GLY A 45 10.29 4.62 30.41
C GLY A 45 10.39 3.10 30.22
N ALA A 46 11.63 2.58 30.17
CA ALA A 46 11.92 1.18 29.84
C ALA A 46 11.31 0.17 30.82
N TRP A 47 11.46 0.41 32.11
CA TRP A 47 10.72 -0.24 33.18
C TRP A 47 10.56 0.85 34.23
N LEU A 48 9.35 1.06 34.73
CA LEU A 48 9.09 2.04 35.77
C LEU A 48 10.00 1.75 36.96
N GLU A 49 11.12 2.48 37.09
CA GLU A 49 12.04 2.32 38.20
C GLU A 49 11.36 2.84 39.46
N ASN A 50 11.51 2.09 40.55
CA ASN A 50 10.87 2.29 41.85
C ASN A 50 10.75 3.78 42.22
N GLY A 51 9.55 4.36 42.09
CA GLY A 51 9.28 5.73 42.58
C GLY A 51 8.35 6.60 41.76
N ALA A 52 7.90 6.21 40.57
CA ALA A 52 6.89 6.96 39.83
C ALA A 52 5.49 6.76 40.44
N ALA A 53 5.23 7.38 41.59
CA ALA A 53 3.94 7.40 42.29
C ALA A 53 2.83 8.16 41.52
N SER A 54 3.02 8.47 40.24
CA SER A 54 2.13 9.29 39.41
C SER A 54 1.51 8.55 38.22
N GLU A 55 1.74 7.25 38.06
CA GLU A 55 1.26 6.50 36.89
C GLU A 55 0.07 5.58 37.24
N SER A 56 -0.89 5.46 36.31
CA SER A 56 -2.12 4.69 36.52
C SER A 56 -1.86 3.20 36.75
N ASP A 57 -2.78 2.52 37.45
CA ASP A 57 -2.69 1.07 37.69
C ASP A 57 -2.58 0.26 36.38
N ASP A 58 -3.20 0.74 35.29
CA ASP A 58 -3.10 0.16 33.95
C ASP A 58 -1.64 0.13 33.43
N VAL A 59 -0.89 1.21 33.64
CA VAL A 59 0.51 1.32 33.22
C VAL A 59 1.38 0.38 34.04
N ARG A 60 1.20 0.36 35.37
CA ARG A 60 1.95 -0.54 36.27
C ARG A 60 1.70 -2.01 35.96
N MET A 61 0.43 -2.37 35.70
CA MET A 61 0.02 -3.71 35.32
C MET A 61 0.67 -4.15 34.01
N THR A 62 0.55 -3.33 32.97
CA THR A 62 1.06 -3.64 31.64
C THR A 62 2.58 -3.70 31.64
N ALA A 63 3.25 -2.79 32.36
CA ALA A 63 4.69 -2.81 32.54
C ALA A 63 5.19 -4.10 33.23
N ALA A 64 4.49 -4.57 34.27
CA ALA A 64 4.82 -5.83 34.94
C ALA A 64 4.66 -7.04 33.98
N LEU A 65 3.58 -7.09 33.21
CA LEU A 65 3.35 -8.14 32.21
C LEU A 65 4.39 -8.12 31.07
N CYS A 66 4.74 -6.93 30.57
CA CYS A 66 5.80 -6.74 29.58
C CYS A 66 7.16 -7.16 30.13
N ARG A 67 7.44 -6.89 31.42
CA ARG A 67 8.70 -7.31 32.06
C ARG A 67 8.82 -8.82 32.05
N ASP A 68 7.78 -9.52 32.48
CA ASP A 68 7.76 -10.98 32.46
C ASP A 68 7.89 -11.54 31.02
N ALA A 69 7.23 -10.90 30.06
CA ALA A 69 7.21 -11.32 28.67
C ALA A 69 8.54 -11.07 27.93
N TRP A 70 9.19 -9.93 28.16
CA TRP A 70 10.29 -9.43 27.32
C TRP A 70 11.66 -9.62 27.96
N SER A 71 11.78 -9.69 29.29
CA SER A 71 13.07 -9.92 29.98
C SER A 71 13.84 -11.13 29.42
N PRO A 72 13.21 -12.27 29.07
CA PRO A 72 13.94 -13.40 28.47
C PRO A 72 14.49 -13.15 27.06
N MET A 73 14.08 -12.06 26.40
CA MET A 73 14.44 -11.74 25.02
C MET A 73 15.55 -10.70 24.91
N ILE A 74 15.84 -9.99 26.00
CA ILE A 74 16.77 -8.87 26.04
C ILE A 74 18.05 -9.35 26.70
N GLU A 75 19.19 -9.11 26.04
CA GLU A 75 20.49 -9.48 26.61
C GLU A 75 20.72 -8.70 27.92
N PRO A 76 21.36 -9.30 28.94
CA PRO A 76 21.54 -8.67 30.26
C PRO A 76 22.18 -7.28 30.26
N ASP A 77 23.00 -6.99 29.25
CA ASP A 77 23.74 -5.72 29.10
C ASP A 77 23.22 -4.83 27.97
N ALA A 78 22.13 -5.22 27.29
CA ALA A 78 21.54 -4.43 26.23
C ALA A 78 20.71 -3.27 26.80
N SER A 79 20.88 -2.07 26.25
CA SER A 79 20.00 -0.94 26.57
C SER A 79 18.56 -1.30 26.23
N LEU A 80 17.68 -1.22 27.21
CA LEU A 80 16.27 -1.49 27.01
C LEU A 80 15.67 -0.49 26.00
N PRO A 81 14.70 -0.92 25.19
CA PRO A 81 13.99 -0.01 24.29
C PRO A 81 13.33 1.12 25.09
N ASN A 82 13.27 2.31 24.50
CA ASN A 82 12.45 3.38 25.06
C ASN A 82 10.97 3.02 24.87
N ILE A 83 10.29 2.64 25.95
CA ILE A 83 8.87 2.26 25.92
C ILE A 83 8.01 3.50 26.18
N VAL A 84 7.01 3.72 25.33
CA VAL A 84 5.99 4.74 25.50
C VAL A 84 4.66 4.05 25.81
N TRP A 85 4.06 4.41 26.94
CA TRP A 85 2.80 3.85 27.41
C TRP A 85 1.65 4.65 26.84
N VAL A 86 0.76 3.98 26.10
CA VAL A 86 -0.33 4.64 25.39
C VAL A 86 -1.70 4.09 25.78
N LYS A 87 -2.71 4.95 25.81
CA LYS A 87 -4.12 4.60 25.96
C LYS A 87 -4.86 4.82 24.65
N GLU A 88 -6.00 4.14 24.47
CA GLU A 88 -6.86 4.28 23.28
C GLU A 88 -6.12 3.95 21.98
N SER A 89 -5.06 3.14 22.06
CA SER A 89 -4.34 2.67 20.88
C SER A 89 -5.18 1.64 20.12
N PRO A 90 -5.27 1.74 18.77
CA PRO A 90 -5.93 0.73 17.94
C PRO A 90 -5.15 -0.59 17.86
N THR A 91 -3.89 -0.62 18.30
CA THR A 91 -3.05 -1.82 18.30
C THR A 91 -2.31 -2.02 19.61
N LEU A 92 -2.02 -3.28 19.93
CA LEU A 92 -1.35 -3.65 21.18
C LEU A 92 0.07 -3.09 21.29
N VAL A 93 0.86 -3.16 20.20
CA VAL A 93 2.24 -2.64 20.14
C VAL A 93 2.49 -1.95 18.80
N ALA A 94 3.24 -0.85 18.83
CA ALA A 94 3.78 -0.21 17.64
C ALA A 94 5.26 0.15 17.84
N VAL A 95 6.03 0.17 16.75
CA VAL A 95 7.41 0.65 16.71
C VAL A 95 7.41 1.95 15.92
N ASP A 96 7.87 3.03 16.52
CA ASP A 96 8.07 4.32 15.88
C ASP A 96 9.57 4.60 15.71
N PHE A 97 10.04 4.45 14.47
CA PHE A 97 11.40 4.73 14.04
C PHE A 97 11.75 6.22 14.05
N SER A 98 10.77 7.13 14.10
CA SER A 98 11.03 8.58 14.16
C SER A 98 11.60 8.97 15.51
N ASN A 99 11.06 8.38 16.57
CA ASN A 99 11.41 8.66 17.96
C ASN A 99 12.27 7.54 18.59
N ASP A 100 12.54 6.47 17.84
CA ASP A 100 13.16 5.22 18.31
C ASP A 100 12.46 4.67 19.56
N THR A 101 11.12 4.59 19.51
CA THR A 101 10.27 4.17 20.63
C THR A 101 9.43 2.95 20.30
N ILE A 102 9.12 2.16 21.33
CA ILE A 102 8.09 1.12 21.28
C ILE A 102 6.87 1.60 22.05
N GLU A 103 5.74 1.76 21.38
CA GLU A 103 4.46 2.09 22.00
C GLU A 103 3.75 0.82 22.46
N VAL A 104 3.20 0.82 23.68
CA VAL A 104 2.46 -0.30 24.25
C VAL A 104 1.13 0.17 24.82
N ALA A 105 0.04 -0.48 24.39
CA ALA A 105 -1.31 -0.19 24.85
C ALA A 105 -1.54 -0.67 26.30
N VAL A 106 -1.92 0.22 27.20
CA VAL A 106 -2.02 -0.08 28.65
C VAL A 106 -3.42 -0.45 29.13
N ASP A 107 -4.45 -0.12 28.37
CA ASP A 107 -5.86 -0.33 28.71
C ASP A 107 -6.42 -1.67 28.25
N VAL A 108 -5.62 -2.50 27.57
CA VAL A 108 -6.04 -3.82 27.07
C VAL A 108 -6.17 -4.83 28.22
N ALA A 109 -5.18 -4.87 29.11
CA ALA A 109 -5.15 -5.82 30.22
C ALA A 109 -6.36 -5.68 31.16
N SER A 110 -6.72 -4.44 31.52
CA SER A 110 -7.89 -4.16 32.35
C SER A 110 -9.20 -4.51 31.65
N THR A 111 -9.27 -4.29 30.34
CA THR A 111 -10.42 -4.68 29.52
C THR A 111 -10.61 -6.20 29.45
N LEU A 112 -9.53 -6.99 29.60
CA LEU A 112 -9.59 -8.45 29.72
C LEU A 112 -9.97 -8.94 31.13
N GLY A 113 -10.27 -8.03 32.06
CA GLY A 113 -10.62 -8.37 33.45
C GLY A 113 -9.42 -8.64 34.36
N LEU A 114 -8.21 -8.23 33.95
CA LEU A 114 -7.05 -8.24 34.84
C LEU A 114 -7.04 -6.97 35.71
N THR A 115 -6.59 -7.11 36.95
CA THR A 115 -6.47 -5.98 37.89
C THR A 115 -5.12 -6.01 38.59
N PHE A 116 -4.62 -4.84 38.94
CA PHE A 116 -3.35 -4.70 39.66
C PHE A 116 -3.62 -4.22 41.08
N LYS A 117 -3.33 -5.07 42.05
CA LYS A 117 -3.57 -4.79 43.47
C LYS A 117 -2.50 -5.46 44.33
N ASP A 118 -2.02 -4.75 45.35
CA ASP A 118 -1.01 -5.24 46.29
C ASP A 118 0.27 -5.70 45.57
N ASP A 119 0.69 -4.95 44.55
CA ASP A 119 1.83 -5.24 43.65
C ASP A 119 1.76 -6.59 42.92
N ALA A 120 0.55 -7.15 42.78
CA ALA A 120 0.29 -8.38 42.05
C ALA A 120 -0.84 -8.22 41.02
N ILE A 121 -0.75 -9.01 39.95
CA ILE A 121 -1.77 -9.07 38.89
C ILE A 121 -2.75 -10.19 39.22
N HIS A 122 -4.02 -9.83 39.37
CA HIS A 122 -5.16 -10.71 39.67
C HIS A 122 -6.09 -10.83 38.46
N GLY A 123 -6.73 -11.98 38.31
CA GLY A 123 -7.66 -12.29 37.21
C GLY A 123 -7.61 -13.78 36.86
N PRO A 124 -8.34 -14.23 35.82
CA PRO A 124 -8.31 -15.62 35.39
C PRO A 124 -6.90 -16.04 34.92
N ASP A 125 -6.37 -17.14 35.44
CA ASP A 125 -5.01 -17.63 35.12
C ASP A 125 -4.79 -17.89 33.62
N VAL A 126 -5.84 -18.30 32.91
CA VAL A 126 -5.80 -18.54 31.47
C VAL A 126 -5.62 -17.22 30.71
N VAL A 127 -6.39 -16.19 31.06
CA VAL A 127 -6.29 -14.85 30.48
C VAL A 127 -4.94 -14.21 30.78
N LYS A 128 -4.48 -14.31 32.04
CA LYS A 128 -3.16 -13.80 32.43
C LYS A 128 -2.04 -14.46 31.62
N ARG A 129 -2.00 -15.79 31.56
CA ARG A 129 -0.98 -16.52 30.78
C ARG A 129 -1.06 -16.23 29.29
N GLY A 130 -2.26 -16.27 28.71
CA GLY A 130 -2.46 -16.03 27.29
C GLY A 130 -2.11 -14.60 26.87
N PHE A 131 -2.47 -13.61 27.68
CA PHE A 131 -2.11 -12.21 27.42
C PHE A 131 -0.61 -11.95 27.61
N THR A 132 0.04 -12.51 28.64
CA THR A 132 1.51 -12.44 28.77
C THR A 132 2.21 -13.06 27.56
N ALA A 133 1.74 -14.22 27.08
CA ALA A 133 2.32 -14.87 25.91
C ALA A 133 2.09 -14.08 24.61
N LEU A 134 0.93 -13.43 24.48
CA LEU A 134 0.66 -12.52 23.36
C LEU A 134 1.57 -11.28 23.40
N LEU A 135 1.82 -10.71 24.59
CA LEU A 135 2.83 -9.66 24.77
C LEU A 135 4.23 -10.15 24.41
N SER A 136 4.55 -11.42 24.66
CA SER A 136 5.82 -12.01 24.22
C SER A 136 5.93 -12.03 22.69
N LEU A 137 4.86 -12.38 21.97
CA LEU A 137 4.83 -12.27 20.51
C LEU A 137 4.98 -10.82 20.03
N ALA A 138 4.30 -9.88 20.69
CA ALA A 138 4.40 -8.46 20.37
C ALA A 138 5.82 -7.90 20.61
N GLY A 139 6.51 -8.37 21.67
CA GLY A 139 7.90 -8.05 21.93
C GLY A 139 8.85 -8.60 20.86
N ARG A 140 8.63 -9.84 20.42
CA ARG A 140 9.38 -10.43 19.29
C ARG A 140 9.19 -9.64 18.01
N PHE A 141 7.96 -9.22 17.69
CA PHE A 141 7.67 -8.33 16.57
C PHE A 141 8.50 -7.05 16.66
N ALA A 142 8.45 -6.36 17.80
CA ALA A 142 9.10 -5.06 17.97
C ALA A 142 10.64 -5.15 17.92
N LEU A 143 11.23 -6.17 18.54
CA LEU A 143 12.68 -6.40 18.49
C LEU A 143 13.16 -6.78 17.08
N ALA A 144 12.44 -7.67 16.39
CA ALA A 144 12.76 -8.04 15.02
C ALA A 144 12.66 -6.83 14.08
N ALA A 145 11.62 -6.02 14.23
CA ALA A 145 11.43 -4.78 13.49
C ALA A 145 12.58 -3.78 13.68
N ARG A 146 13.07 -3.59 14.90
CA ARG A 146 14.18 -2.66 15.20
C ARG A 146 15.54 -3.17 14.71
N ALA A 147 15.72 -4.48 14.69
CA ALA A 147 16.96 -5.10 14.20
C ALA A 147 17.03 -5.17 12.66
N ASP A 148 15.91 -4.96 11.97
CA ASP A 148 15.84 -5.02 10.53
C ASP A 148 16.44 -3.76 9.87
N SER A 149 17.38 -3.95 8.96
CA SER A 149 18.08 -2.88 8.22
C SER A 149 17.52 -2.63 6.83
N SER A 150 16.38 -3.25 6.49
CA SER A 150 15.72 -3.07 5.20
C SER A 150 15.35 -1.61 4.96
N PRO A 151 15.45 -1.11 3.71
CA PRO A 151 15.24 0.30 3.40
C PRO A 151 13.76 0.73 3.42
N ASP A 152 12.81 -0.21 3.51
CA ASP A 152 11.38 0.07 3.46
C ASP A 152 10.61 -0.57 4.61
N THR A 153 9.69 0.19 5.21
CA THR A 153 8.89 -0.26 6.36
C THR A 153 7.91 -1.38 6.05
N ASP A 154 7.48 -1.51 4.78
CA ASP A 154 6.61 -2.59 4.35
C ASP A 154 7.34 -3.94 4.52
N THR A 155 8.63 -4.00 4.15
CA THR A 155 9.50 -5.17 4.36
C THR A 155 9.75 -5.43 5.84
N ILE A 156 10.14 -4.39 6.61
CA ILE A 156 10.38 -4.51 8.05
C ILE A 156 9.14 -5.06 8.77
N GLN A 157 7.95 -4.51 8.49
CA GLN A 157 6.70 -4.97 9.11
C GLN A 157 6.45 -6.46 8.84
N ARG A 158 6.69 -6.91 7.60
CA ARG A 158 6.45 -8.30 7.23
C ARG A 158 7.47 -9.26 7.85
N ASN A 159 8.74 -8.86 7.95
CA ASN A 159 9.77 -9.64 8.61
C ASN A 159 9.51 -9.73 10.12
N GLY A 160 9.01 -8.65 10.74
CA GLY A 160 8.55 -8.67 12.12
C GLY A 160 7.40 -9.65 12.36
N ILE A 161 6.40 -9.69 11.46
CA ILE A 161 5.30 -10.67 11.55
C ILE A 161 5.81 -12.09 11.27
N ASP A 162 6.76 -12.27 10.37
CA ASP A 162 7.37 -13.57 10.11
C ASP A 162 8.03 -14.15 11.37
N ALA A 163 8.80 -13.33 12.09
CA ALA A 163 9.40 -13.67 13.38
C ALA A 163 8.36 -14.02 14.46
N VAL A 164 7.17 -13.39 14.42
CA VAL A 164 6.05 -13.74 15.30
C VAL A 164 5.55 -15.16 15.02
N VAL A 165 5.43 -15.55 13.75
CA VAL A 165 4.98 -16.91 13.40
C VAL A 165 6.01 -17.94 13.87
N ASP A 166 7.31 -17.66 13.71
CA ASP A 166 8.37 -18.54 14.23
C ASP A 166 8.30 -18.66 15.75
N ALA A 167 8.13 -17.54 16.45
CA ALA A 167 7.97 -17.53 17.90
C ALA A 167 6.73 -18.32 18.35
N PHE A 168 5.59 -18.16 17.66
CA PHE A 168 4.35 -18.88 17.98
C PHE A 168 4.50 -20.40 17.76
N LEU A 169 5.17 -20.82 16.69
CA LEU A 169 5.44 -22.24 16.41
C LEU A 169 6.38 -22.87 17.45
N ALA A 170 7.31 -22.10 18.01
CA ALA A 170 8.23 -22.55 19.05
C ALA A 170 7.57 -22.72 20.43
N LEU A 171 6.38 -22.16 20.66
CA LEU A 171 5.65 -22.34 21.92
C LEU A 171 5.14 -23.78 22.08
N ASP A 172 4.87 -24.18 23.33
CA ASP A 172 4.16 -25.43 23.59
C ASP A 172 2.66 -25.33 23.25
N ALA A 173 1.97 -26.48 23.21
CA ALA A 173 0.55 -26.54 22.85
C ALA A 173 -0.36 -25.80 23.83
N ASN A 174 -0.03 -25.80 25.12
CA ASN A 174 -0.84 -25.13 26.15
C ASN A 174 -0.75 -23.60 25.99
N MET A 175 0.44 -23.08 25.70
CA MET A 175 0.64 -21.66 25.49
C MET A 175 -0.01 -21.18 24.18
N ARG A 176 0.09 -21.97 23.11
CA ARG A 176 -0.65 -21.68 21.86
C ARG A 176 -2.16 -21.64 22.09
N HIS A 177 -2.71 -22.59 22.85
CA HIS A 177 -4.12 -22.61 23.20
C HIS A 177 -4.51 -21.35 24.00
N ALA A 178 -3.74 -20.98 25.02
CA ALA A 178 -4.01 -19.81 25.84
C ALA A 178 -4.00 -18.51 25.03
N ILE A 179 -3.09 -18.38 24.05
CA ILE A 179 -3.09 -17.24 23.11
C ILE A 179 -4.37 -17.24 22.28
N VAL A 180 -4.73 -18.36 21.64
CA VAL A 180 -5.92 -18.44 20.79
C VAL A 180 -7.20 -18.14 21.58
N GLU A 181 -7.30 -18.64 22.81
CA GLU A 181 -8.42 -18.36 23.72
C GLU A 181 -8.47 -16.88 24.12
N THR A 182 -7.32 -16.26 24.40
CA THR A 182 -7.26 -14.81 24.68
C THR A 182 -7.72 -13.99 23.47
N LEU A 183 -7.36 -14.40 22.25
CA LEU A 183 -7.77 -13.74 21.00
C LEU A 183 -9.26 -13.97 20.65
N GLN A 184 -9.98 -14.84 21.35
CA GLN A 184 -11.44 -14.93 21.22
C GLN A 184 -12.15 -13.76 21.91
N SER A 185 -11.47 -13.01 22.77
CA SER A 185 -12.00 -11.79 23.35
C SER A 185 -12.15 -10.72 22.25
N PRO A 186 -13.36 -10.22 21.97
CA PRO A 186 -13.58 -9.18 20.97
C PRO A 186 -12.80 -7.89 21.26
N GLN A 187 -12.42 -7.67 22.52
CA GLN A 187 -11.73 -6.46 22.96
C GLN A 187 -10.26 -6.39 22.53
N ILE A 188 -9.62 -7.52 22.22
CA ILE A 188 -8.20 -7.59 21.84
C ILE A 188 -7.95 -7.91 20.37
N ASP A 189 -8.80 -8.72 19.73
CA ASP A 189 -8.67 -9.10 18.32
C ASP A 189 -10.00 -8.89 17.58
N ALA A 190 -10.30 -7.61 17.31
CA ALA A 190 -11.50 -7.19 16.61
C ALA A 190 -11.69 -7.95 15.29
N GLY A 191 -12.81 -8.67 15.13
CA GLY A 191 -13.08 -9.47 13.93
C GLY A 191 -12.18 -10.71 13.78
N HIS A 192 -11.56 -11.16 14.87
CA HIS A 192 -10.77 -12.39 14.99
C HIS A 192 -9.66 -12.55 13.95
N ILE A 193 -9.07 -11.42 13.52
CA ILE A 193 -8.13 -11.38 12.39
C ILE A 193 -6.83 -12.09 12.73
N PHE A 194 -6.23 -11.75 13.87
CA PHE A 194 -4.95 -12.30 14.27
C PHE A 194 -5.09 -13.78 14.68
N GLY A 195 -6.16 -14.14 15.38
CA GLY A 195 -6.48 -15.51 15.72
C GLY A 195 -6.68 -16.39 14.48
N GLN A 196 -7.43 -15.92 13.48
CA GLN A 196 -7.61 -16.61 12.21
C GLN A 196 -6.30 -16.71 11.42
N PHE A 197 -5.48 -15.66 11.41
CA PHE A 197 -4.15 -15.69 10.81
C PHE A 197 -3.30 -16.81 11.42
N LEU A 198 -3.18 -16.87 12.75
CA LEU A 198 -2.37 -17.88 13.43
C LEU A 198 -2.86 -19.29 13.12
N ARG A 199 -4.17 -19.53 13.13
CA ARG A 199 -4.75 -20.84 12.75
C ARG A 199 -4.38 -21.22 11.32
N THR A 200 -4.54 -20.29 10.38
CA THR A 200 -4.41 -20.57 8.95
C THR A 200 -2.97 -20.68 8.49
N VAL A 201 -2.07 -19.82 8.98
CA VAL A 201 -0.65 -19.83 8.60
C VAL A 201 0.03 -21.13 9.06
N THR A 202 -0.49 -21.77 10.11
CA THR A 202 0.00 -23.06 10.63
C THR A 202 -0.75 -24.28 10.10
N ASP A 203 -1.75 -24.10 9.23
CA ASP A 203 -2.54 -25.21 8.69
C ASP A 203 -1.83 -25.87 7.49
N GLU A 204 -1.01 -26.87 7.78
CA GLU A 204 -0.26 -27.63 6.77
C GLU A 204 -1.17 -28.37 5.78
N LYS A 205 -2.31 -28.87 6.25
CA LYS A 205 -3.26 -29.62 5.41
C LYS A 205 -3.86 -28.69 4.35
N ARG A 206 -4.30 -27.49 4.75
CA ARG A 206 -4.85 -26.50 3.82
C ARG A 206 -3.78 -25.99 2.86
N ARG A 207 -2.55 -25.75 3.32
CA ARG A 207 -1.41 -25.41 2.45
C ARG A 207 -1.21 -26.47 1.36
N ASP A 208 -1.17 -27.74 1.74
CA ASP A 208 -0.91 -28.84 0.81
C ASP A 208 -2.03 -28.99 -0.22
N GLN A 209 -3.29 -28.77 0.18
CA GLN A 209 -4.44 -28.71 -0.75
C GLN A 209 -4.32 -27.57 -1.77
N TRP A 210 -3.74 -26.44 -1.37
CA TRP A 210 -3.50 -25.29 -2.25
C TRP A 210 -2.28 -25.47 -3.16
N GLY A 211 -1.40 -26.42 -2.86
CA GLY A 211 -0.20 -26.69 -3.63
C GLY A 211 0.84 -25.55 -3.59
N GLU A 212 0.86 -24.76 -2.51
CA GLU A 212 1.81 -23.67 -2.33
C GLU A 212 3.03 -24.09 -1.50
N ASP A 213 4.19 -23.55 -1.83
CA ASP A 213 5.38 -23.74 -1.00
C ASP A 213 5.20 -23.06 0.37
N PRO A 214 5.83 -23.58 1.45
CA PRO A 214 5.67 -23.04 2.79
C PRO A 214 5.98 -21.54 2.93
N ARG A 215 6.96 -21.02 2.16
CA ARG A 215 7.34 -19.60 2.21
C ARG A 215 6.28 -18.72 1.55
N ALA A 216 5.78 -19.12 0.38
CA ALA A 216 4.70 -18.43 -0.31
C ALA A 216 3.41 -18.43 0.51
N TRP A 217 3.05 -19.58 1.11
CA TRP A 217 1.89 -19.70 2.00
C TRP A 217 1.97 -18.72 3.17
N ARG A 218 3.12 -18.72 3.87
CA ARG A 218 3.37 -17.81 4.98
C ARG A 218 3.26 -16.35 4.54
N ARG A 219 3.93 -15.99 3.44
CA ARG A 219 3.92 -14.63 2.91
C ARG A 219 2.52 -14.16 2.48
N ARG A 220 1.71 -15.05 1.89
CA ARG A 220 0.30 -14.80 1.56
C ARG A 220 -0.48 -14.38 2.79
N TRP A 221 -0.43 -15.18 3.86
CA TRP A 221 -1.23 -14.91 5.06
C TRP A 221 -0.72 -13.71 5.87
N ILE A 222 0.60 -13.44 5.85
CA ILE A 222 1.14 -12.17 6.38
C ILE A 222 0.56 -10.99 5.60
N THR A 223 0.50 -11.10 4.27
CA THR A 223 -0.07 -10.05 3.41
C THR A 223 -1.55 -9.83 3.70
N TRP A 224 -2.31 -10.92 3.80
CA TRP A 224 -3.71 -10.87 4.17
C TRP A 224 -3.92 -10.19 5.53
N LEU A 225 -3.14 -10.55 6.55
CA LEU A 225 -3.23 -9.96 7.89
C LEU A 225 -2.98 -8.45 7.86
N ILE A 226 -1.96 -8.02 7.10
CA ILE A 226 -1.67 -6.59 6.93
C ILE A 226 -2.82 -5.86 6.22
N GLY A 227 -3.48 -6.50 5.24
CA GLY A 227 -4.64 -5.92 4.55
C GLY A 227 -5.85 -5.81 5.47
N GLN A 228 -6.22 -6.92 6.10
CA GLN A 228 -7.38 -7.02 6.99
C GLN A 228 -7.23 -6.15 8.25
N SER A 229 -6.01 -5.96 8.75
CA SER A 229 -5.76 -5.03 9.87
C SER A 229 -6.04 -3.55 9.53
N ARG A 230 -6.29 -3.19 8.26
CA ARG A 230 -6.65 -1.82 7.86
C ARG A 230 -8.14 -1.59 7.71
N VAL A 231 -8.95 -2.62 7.54
CA VAL A 231 -10.37 -2.50 7.18
C VAL A 231 -11.27 -3.06 8.28
N ASP A 232 -12.29 -2.31 8.67
CA ASP A 232 -13.33 -2.83 9.54
C ASP A 232 -14.39 -3.50 8.66
N LEU A 233 -14.50 -4.82 8.71
CA LEU A 233 -15.45 -5.51 7.83
C LEU A 233 -16.88 -5.10 8.17
N PRO A 234 -17.71 -4.71 7.18
CA PRO A 234 -19.05 -4.21 7.43
C PRO A 234 -20.07 -5.34 7.59
N TYR A 235 -19.64 -6.59 7.76
CA TYR A 235 -20.51 -7.76 7.86
C TYR A 235 -19.91 -8.77 8.85
N ASP A 236 -20.73 -9.73 9.28
CA ASP A 236 -20.32 -10.77 10.21
C ASP A 236 -19.31 -11.74 9.58
N ARG A 237 -18.06 -11.61 10.02
CA ARG A 237 -16.95 -12.41 9.53
C ARG A 237 -16.97 -13.84 10.04
N ASP A 238 -17.44 -14.08 11.26
CA ASP A 238 -17.42 -15.42 11.85
C ASP A 238 -18.35 -16.32 11.06
N THR A 239 -19.54 -15.83 10.73
CA THR A 239 -20.46 -16.50 9.80
C THR A 239 -19.82 -16.76 8.43
N ILE A 240 -19.09 -15.80 7.85
CA ILE A 240 -18.38 -16.01 6.57
C ILE A 240 -17.36 -17.15 6.68
N ASN A 241 -16.57 -17.16 7.76
CA ASN A 241 -15.55 -18.18 7.99
C ASN A 241 -16.16 -19.57 8.21
N GLU A 242 -17.25 -19.67 8.97
CA GLU A 242 -18.00 -20.92 9.14
C GLU A 242 -18.44 -21.48 7.78
N ILE A 243 -19.02 -20.63 6.92
CA ILE A 243 -19.47 -21.05 5.58
C ILE A 243 -18.29 -21.48 4.69
N LEU A 244 -17.18 -20.73 4.70
CA LEU A 244 -16.02 -21.03 3.84
C LEU A 244 -15.25 -22.28 4.30
N LEU A 245 -15.28 -22.59 5.58
CA LEU A 245 -14.53 -23.70 6.16
C LEU A 245 -15.36 -24.99 6.26
N ASP A 246 -16.68 -24.95 6.04
CA ASP A 246 -17.54 -26.13 6.04
C ASP A 246 -17.38 -26.95 4.75
N PRO A 247 -16.76 -28.15 4.82
CA PRO A 247 -16.57 -28.99 3.65
C PRO A 247 -17.84 -29.74 3.23
N THR A 248 -18.91 -29.68 4.02
CA THR A 248 -20.18 -30.39 3.78
C THR A 248 -21.19 -29.57 2.99
N LEU A 249 -20.97 -28.26 2.90
CA LEU A 249 -21.82 -27.32 2.18
C LEU A 249 -21.66 -27.47 0.66
N ASP A 250 -22.78 -27.60 -0.04
CA ASP A 250 -22.78 -27.55 -1.50
C ASP A 250 -22.27 -26.17 -1.99
N PRO A 251 -21.46 -26.09 -3.07
CA PRO A 251 -20.93 -24.82 -3.55
C PRO A 251 -21.98 -23.75 -3.88
N ASP A 252 -23.18 -24.12 -4.32
CA ASP A 252 -24.25 -23.16 -4.60
C ASP A 252 -24.93 -22.66 -3.33
N ASP A 253 -25.14 -23.55 -2.36
CA ASP A 253 -25.64 -23.19 -1.03
C ASP A 253 -24.64 -22.28 -0.29
N ALA A 254 -23.34 -22.59 -0.38
CA ALA A 254 -22.29 -21.75 0.16
C ALA A 254 -22.27 -20.36 -0.49
N ARG A 255 -22.41 -20.27 -1.83
CA ARG A 255 -22.51 -18.97 -2.53
C ARG A 255 -23.72 -18.16 -2.05
N LEU A 256 -24.87 -18.81 -1.89
CA LEU A 256 -26.10 -18.17 -1.44
C LEU A 256 -25.96 -17.67 0.00
N ALA A 257 -25.42 -18.50 0.90
CA ALA A 257 -25.19 -18.15 2.29
C ALA A 257 -24.22 -16.96 2.42
N LEU A 258 -23.08 -16.98 1.70
CA LEU A 258 -22.14 -15.85 1.67
C LEU A 258 -22.81 -14.56 1.18
N TYR A 259 -23.62 -14.63 0.13
CA TYR A 259 -24.39 -13.48 -0.34
C TYR A 259 -25.36 -12.97 0.74
N GLN A 260 -26.07 -13.86 1.44
CA GLN A 260 -27.01 -13.48 2.50
C GLN A 260 -26.32 -12.78 3.68
N THR A 261 -25.09 -13.15 4.00
CA THR A 261 -24.27 -12.49 5.02
C THR A 261 -23.79 -11.12 4.54
N VAL A 262 -23.24 -11.03 3.33
CA VAL A 262 -22.66 -9.77 2.80
C VAL A 262 -23.73 -8.74 2.42
N ARG A 263 -24.92 -9.15 1.98
CA ARG A 263 -25.98 -8.20 1.56
C ARG A 263 -26.46 -7.28 2.69
N GLY A 264 -26.33 -7.72 3.95
CA GLY A 264 -26.75 -6.98 5.14
C GLY A 264 -25.67 -6.06 5.70
N TYR A 265 -24.68 -5.67 4.89
CA TYR A 265 -23.53 -4.92 5.35
C TYR A 265 -23.89 -3.55 5.97
N ASP A 266 -23.09 -3.12 6.94
CA ASP A 266 -23.17 -1.83 7.59
C ASP A 266 -22.55 -0.73 6.72
N ILE A 267 -23.42 0.05 6.08
CA ILE A 267 -23.08 1.18 5.22
C ILE A 267 -22.23 2.22 5.96
N GLU A 268 -22.49 2.46 7.25
CA GLU A 268 -21.74 3.50 7.99
C GLU A 268 -20.31 3.05 8.29
N THR A 269 -20.10 1.75 8.51
CA THR A 269 -18.75 1.17 8.61
C THR A 269 -18.01 1.28 7.27
N GLU A 270 -18.66 1.00 6.14
CA GLU A 270 -18.05 1.19 4.81
C GLU A 270 -17.69 2.65 4.52
N LYS A 271 -18.57 3.61 4.80
CA LYS A 271 -18.27 5.03 4.63
C LYS A 271 -17.11 5.47 5.51
N ALA A 272 -17.07 5.02 6.76
CA ALA A 272 -15.96 5.32 7.68
C ALA A 272 -14.63 4.72 7.18
N ASN A 273 -14.65 3.49 6.64
CA ASN A 273 -13.49 2.91 5.98
C ASN A 273 -13.05 3.73 4.76
N ALA A 274 -13.98 4.08 3.88
CA ALA A 274 -13.71 4.86 2.67
C ALA A 274 -13.06 6.20 3.00
N GLU A 275 -13.59 6.92 3.99
CA GLU A 275 -13.04 8.19 4.44
C GLU A 275 -11.64 8.03 5.05
N ARG A 276 -11.49 7.11 5.99
CA ARG A 276 -10.25 6.92 6.74
C ARG A 276 -9.13 6.43 5.83
N ILE A 277 -9.40 5.40 5.03
CA ILE A 277 -8.40 4.82 4.12
C ILE A 277 -8.14 5.77 2.96
N GLY A 278 -9.16 6.42 2.40
CA GLY A 278 -8.97 7.44 1.36
C GLY A 278 -8.04 8.56 1.80
N LYS A 279 -8.23 9.10 3.01
CA LYS A 279 -7.31 10.10 3.60
C LYS A 279 -5.91 9.54 3.82
N SER A 280 -5.77 8.36 4.41
CA SER A 280 -4.46 7.73 4.68
C SER A 280 -3.68 7.45 3.38
N VAL A 281 -4.35 6.93 2.35
CA VAL A 281 -3.79 6.68 1.01
C VAL A 281 -3.29 7.98 0.40
N SER A 282 -4.10 9.04 0.41
CA SER A 282 -3.73 10.37 -0.08
C SER A 282 -2.50 10.96 0.64
N TRP A 283 -2.47 10.93 1.98
CA TRP A 283 -1.34 11.40 2.77
C TRP A 283 -0.05 10.60 2.56
N SER A 284 -0.18 9.32 2.21
CA SER A 284 0.96 8.45 1.86
C SER A 284 1.44 8.61 0.41
N GLY A 285 0.83 9.51 -0.37
CA GLY A 285 1.13 9.72 -1.78
C GLY A 285 0.70 8.58 -2.70
N GLN A 286 -0.10 7.63 -2.21
CA GLN A 286 -0.66 6.54 -3.01
C GLN A 286 -1.90 7.02 -3.77
N GLU A 287 -2.15 6.41 -4.92
CA GLU A 287 -3.38 6.60 -5.68
C GLU A 287 -4.44 5.58 -5.25
N LEU A 288 -5.66 6.03 -4.98
CA LEU A 288 -6.81 5.17 -4.77
C LEU A 288 -7.44 4.86 -6.13
N ILE A 289 -7.32 3.61 -6.58
CA ILE A 289 -7.94 3.15 -7.82
C ILE A 289 -9.17 2.34 -7.44
N PHE A 290 -10.31 2.76 -7.98
CA PHE A 290 -11.59 2.13 -7.81
C PHE A 290 -12.00 1.44 -9.11
N GLY A 291 -12.55 0.23 -9.01
CA GLY A 291 -13.16 -0.44 -10.14
C GLY A 291 -14.08 -1.56 -9.74
N ARG A 292 -14.91 -2.00 -10.68
CA ARG A 292 -15.92 -3.02 -10.42
C ARG A 292 -15.33 -4.42 -10.37
N MET A 293 -15.86 -5.26 -9.48
CA MET A 293 -15.44 -6.66 -9.35
C MET A 293 -15.59 -7.42 -10.67
N SER A 294 -14.45 -7.86 -11.22
CA SER A 294 -14.39 -8.76 -12.36
C SER A 294 -13.06 -9.50 -12.36
N ARG A 295 -12.97 -10.61 -13.11
CA ARG A 295 -11.70 -11.34 -13.26
C ARG A 295 -10.61 -10.47 -13.90
N ALA A 296 -10.97 -9.70 -14.93
CA ALA A 296 -10.02 -8.83 -15.64
C ALA A 296 -9.50 -7.73 -14.70
N PHE A 297 -10.40 -7.05 -14.00
CA PHE A 297 -10.02 -6.01 -13.06
C PHE A 297 -9.24 -6.59 -11.87
N HIS A 298 -9.55 -7.78 -11.36
CA HIS A 298 -8.77 -8.42 -10.29
C HIS A 298 -7.29 -8.60 -10.67
N ASN A 299 -7.02 -9.01 -11.90
CA ASN A 299 -5.66 -9.18 -12.39
C ASN A 299 -4.93 -7.84 -12.51
N GLN A 300 -5.60 -6.81 -13.04
CA GLN A 300 -5.05 -5.46 -13.14
C GLN A 300 -4.82 -4.84 -11.75
N ALA A 301 -5.80 -4.98 -10.85
CA ALA A 301 -5.74 -4.51 -9.47
C ALA A 301 -4.53 -5.09 -8.75
N LEU A 302 -4.24 -6.39 -8.91
CA LEU A 302 -3.03 -6.98 -8.32
C LEU A 302 -1.73 -6.45 -8.93
N LEU A 303 -1.70 -6.10 -10.22
CA LEU A 303 -0.53 -5.46 -10.83
C LEU A 303 -0.33 -4.05 -10.26
N PHE A 304 -1.40 -3.25 -10.21
CA PHE A 304 -1.36 -1.91 -9.61
C PHE A 304 -0.99 -1.96 -8.12
N ALA A 305 -1.51 -2.95 -7.38
CA ALA A 305 -1.23 -3.10 -5.96
C ALA A 305 0.26 -3.34 -5.73
N ASN A 306 0.93 -4.01 -6.67
CA ASN A 306 2.35 -4.29 -6.62
C ASN A 306 3.23 -3.17 -7.21
N ALA A 307 2.64 -2.17 -7.84
CA ALA A 307 3.39 -1.04 -8.39
C ALA A 307 4.01 -0.22 -7.25
N ARG A 308 5.26 0.21 -7.46
CA ARG A 308 6.05 0.99 -6.50
C ARG A 308 6.65 2.21 -7.18
N TYR A 309 6.70 3.31 -6.44
CA TYR A 309 7.58 4.44 -6.74
C TYR A 309 8.90 4.25 -6.00
N VAL A 310 10.00 4.63 -6.65
CA VAL A 310 11.34 4.64 -6.05
C VAL A 310 11.86 6.08 -6.01
N THR A 311 12.47 6.43 -4.89
CA THR A 311 13.12 7.73 -4.72
C THR A 311 14.52 7.69 -5.31
N VAL A 312 14.84 8.65 -6.19
CA VAL A 312 16.19 8.77 -6.77
C VAL A 312 17.13 9.41 -5.74
N THR A 313 17.85 8.58 -5.00
CA THR A 313 18.88 9.03 -4.05
C THR A 313 20.14 9.51 -4.78
N PRO A 314 21.04 10.27 -4.12
CA PRO A 314 22.33 10.63 -4.72
C PRO A 314 23.14 9.44 -5.23
N LYS A 315 23.12 8.31 -4.50
CA LYS A 315 23.77 7.05 -4.92
C LYS A 315 23.16 6.48 -6.20
N VAL A 316 21.83 6.51 -6.31
CA VAL A 316 21.13 6.07 -7.53
C VAL A 316 21.48 7.00 -8.70
N ALA A 317 21.48 8.31 -8.49
CA ALA A 317 21.84 9.28 -9.53
C ALA A 317 23.30 9.12 -10.00
N GLU A 318 24.25 8.91 -9.08
CA GLU A 318 25.66 8.68 -9.41
C GLU A 318 25.88 7.39 -10.21
N THR A 319 25.28 6.27 -9.76
CA THR A 319 25.35 4.99 -10.47
C THR A 319 24.67 5.06 -11.84
N ALA A 320 23.58 5.82 -11.95
CA ALA A 320 22.92 6.06 -13.24
C ALA A 320 23.79 6.88 -14.19
N ASN A 321 24.42 7.95 -13.73
CA ASN A 321 25.34 8.74 -14.56
C ASN A 321 26.51 7.88 -15.07
N THR A 322 27.08 7.04 -14.19
CA THR A 322 28.13 6.09 -14.59
C THR A 322 27.66 5.12 -15.68
N CYS A 323 26.44 4.57 -15.53
CA CYS A 323 25.84 3.68 -16.51
C CYS A 323 25.58 4.38 -17.85
N VAL A 324 25.07 5.61 -17.80
CA VAL A 324 24.83 6.44 -18.98
C VAL A 324 26.14 6.78 -19.70
N ASP A 325 27.19 7.16 -18.97
CA ASP A 325 28.50 7.50 -19.55
C ASP A 325 29.15 6.25 -20.18
N ALA A 326 29.02 5.08 -19.54
CA ALA A 326 29.46 3.82 -20.12
C ALA A 326 28.70 3.50 -21.42
N ALA A 327 27.38 3.69 -21.45
CA ALA A 327 26.55 3.44 -22.62
C ALA A 327 26.91 4.38 -23.79
N LEU A 328 27.26 5.64 -23.50
CA LEU A 328 27.60 6.64 -24.51
C LEU A 328 28.95 6.39 -25.21
N THR A 329 29.73 5.39 -24.78
CA THR A 329 30.86 4.88 -25.57
C THR A 329 30.40 4.32 -26.91
N TRP A 330 29.15 3.87 -27.01
CA TRP A 330 28.45 3.50 -28.24
C TRP A 330 27.36 4.54 -28.57
N PRO A 331 27.59 5.45 -29.54
CA PRO A 331 26.63 6.49 -29.90
C PRO A 331 25.21 5.98 -30.23
N GLN A 332 25.10 4.74 -30.72
CA GLN A 332 23.85 4.05 -31.03
C GLN A 332 22.96 3.84 -29.79
N LEU A 333 23.55 3.75 -28.60
CA LEU A 333 22.83 3.58 -27.34
C LEU A 333 22.32 4.90 -26.75
N ARG A 334 22.63 6.05 -27.36
CA ARG A 334 22.22 7.38 -26.87
C ARG A 334 20.72 7.48 -26.54
N PRO A 335 19.78 6.98 -27.36
CA PRO A 335 18.35 7.06 -27.02
C PRO A 335 17.99 6.33 -25.72
N ALA A 336 18.55 5.14 -25.49
CA ALA A 336 18.33 4.37 -24.26
C ALA A 336 18.99 5.06 -23.05
N ALA A 337 20.19 5.61 -23.24
CA ALA A 337 20.93 6.33 -22.22
C ALA A 337 20.23 7.66 -21.82
N ASP A 338 19.73 8.43 -22.78
CA ASP A 338 19.01 9.69 -22.54
C ASP A 338 17.66 9.44 -21.84
N ARG A 339 16.99 8.33 -22.15
CA ARG A 339 15.79 7.90 -21.42
C ARG A 339 16.11 7.64 -19.95
N LEU A 340 17.14 6.85 -19.65
CA LEU A 340 17.59 6.61 -18.28
C LEU A 340 17.93 7.91 -17.56
N ARG A 341 18.73 8.78 -18.19
CA ARG A 341 19.10 10.10 -17.64
C ARG A 341 17.87 10.93 -17.27
N THR A 342 16.83 10.92 -18.11
CA THR A 342 15.60 11.68 -17.87
C THR A 342 14.82 11.16 -16.65
N MET A 343 14.86 9.85 -16.42
CA MET A 343 14.17 9.19 -15.29
C MET A 343 14.91 9.31 -13.96
N MET A 344 16.18 9.71 -13.98
CA MET A 344 17.09 9.74 -12.82
C MET A 344 17.29 11.14 -12.26
N ARG A 345 16.31 12.02 -12.43
CA ARG A 345 16.34 13.34 -11.79
C ARG A 345 16.05 13.18 -10.30
N ALA A 346 16.96 13.69 -9.47
CA ALA A 346 16.92 13.50 -8.01
C ALA A 346 15.73 14.17 -7.32
N ASP A 347 15.02 15.07 -8.00
CA ASP A 347 13.87 15.81 -7.50
C ASP A 347 12.54 15.06 -7.67
N ARG A 348 12.55 13.85 -8.25
CA ARG A 348 11.33 13.11 -8.58
C ARG A 348 11.37 11.65 -8.15
N GLU A 349 10.20 11.19 -7.74
CA GLU A 349 9.93 9.76 -7.65
C GLU A 349 9.58 9.22 -9.04
N THR A 350 10.03 8.00 -9.33
CA THR A 350 9.81 7.37 -10.64
C THR A 350 9.21 5.97 -10.45
N PRO A 351 8.31 5.52 -11.34
CA PRO A 351 7.82 4.15 -11.29
C PRO A 351 8.98 3.15 -11.43
N LEU A 352 9.10 2.23 -10.47
CA LEU A 352 10.18 1.24 -10.46
C LEU A 352 10.14 0.33 -11.69
N THR A 353 8.93 -0.03 -12.15
CA THR A 353 8.75 -0.87 -13.33
C THR A 353 9.19 -0.17 -14.62
N GLU A 354 8.99 1.15 -14.71
CA GLU A 354 9.46 1.93 -15.85
C GLU A 354 10.99 2.02 -15.84
N MET A 355 11.61 2.24 -14.68
CA MET A 355 13.07 2.22 -14.54
C MET A 355 13.66 0.86 -14.90
N ALA A 356 13.05 -0.22 -14.41
CA ALA A 356 13.46 -1.59 -14.73
C ALA A 356 13.37 -1.85 -16.24
N GLY A 357 12.27 -1.45 -16.89
CA GLY A 357 12.10 -1.60 -18.33
C GLY A 357 13.08 -0.74 -19.15
N ALA A 358 13.44 0.45 -18.67
CA ALA A 358 14.48 1.27 -19.30
C ALA A 358 15.87 0.63 -19.22
N LEU A 359 16.18 -0.04 -18.10
CA LEU A 359 17.42 -0.81 -17.93
C LEU A 359 17.43 -2.08 -18.77
N ASP A 360 16.34 -2.86 -18.77
CA ASP A 360 16.18 -4.04 -19.61
C ASP A 360 16.41 -3.67 -21.09
N HIS A 361 15.83 -2.55 -21.52
CA HIS A 361 16.00 -2.06 -22.88
C HIS A 361 17.44 -1.66 -23.19
N LEU A 362 18.14 -0.98 -22.27
CA LEU A 362 19.56 -0.65 -22.44
C LEU A 362 20.39 -1.93 -22.61
N GLU A 363 20.23 -2.90 -21.70
CA GLU A 363 20.96 -4.17 -21.72
C GLU A 363 20.70 -4.94 -23.03
N GLU A 364 19.45 -5.01 -23.47
CA GLU A 364 19.08 -5.64 -24.74
C GLU A 364 19.74 -4.95 -25.94
N GLN A 365 19.73 -3.61 -25.99
CA GLN A 365 20.40 -2.86 -27.05
C GLN A 365 21.93 -3.04 -27.02
N THR A 366 22.54 -3.11 -25.83
CA THR A 366 23.97 -3.40 -25.68
C THR A 366 24.31 -4.78 -26.24
N LEU A 367 23.58 -5.82 -25.84
CA LEU A 367 23.82 -7.19 -26.32
C LEU A 367 23.61 -7.30 -27.84
N ARG A 368 22.58 -6.63 -28.37
CA ARG A 368 22.32 -6.59 -29.80
C ARG A 368 23.47 -5.90 -30.55
N HIS A 369 23.91 -4.74 -30.09
CA HIS A 369 24.98 -4.00 -30.75
C HIS A 369 26.33 -4.70 -30.66
N GLN A 370 26.65 -5.30 -29.51
CA GLN A 370 27.80 -6.18 -29.34
C GLN A 370 27.81 -7.28 -30.41
N ARG A 371 26.67 -7.98 -30.58
CA ARG A 371 26.53 -9.04 -31.58
C ARG A 371 26.78 -8.53 -33.00
N GLU A 372 26.21 -7.37 -33.36
CA GLU A 372 26.40 -6.75 -34.68
C GLU A 372 27.89 -6.41 -34.93
N LEU A 373 28.56 -5.78 -33.97
CA LEU A 373 29.98 -5.44 -34.07
C LEU A 373 30.89 -6.68 -34.13
N SER A 374 30.61 -7.69 -33.31
CA SER A 374 31.36 -8.95 -33.33
C SER A 374 31.17 -9.71 -34.64
N GLN A 375 29.95 -9.73 -35.20
CA GLN A 375 29.70 -10.34 -36.50
C GLN A 375 30.44 -9.61 -37.62
N ALA A 376 30.43 -8.27 -37.62
CA ALA A 376 31.17 -7.47 -38.59
C ALA A 376 32.70 -7.74 -38.51
N ALA A 377 33.26 -7.83 -37.30
CA ALA A 377 34.68 -8.14 -37.11
C ALA A 377 35.04 -9.57 -37.56
N LEU A 378 34.15 -10.54 -37.35
CA LEU A 378 34.35 -11.91 -37.82
C LEU A 378 34.23 -12.03 -39.34
N GLU A 379 33.32 -11.30 -39.96
CA GLU A 379 33.14 -11.30 -41.41
C GLU A 379 34.34 -10.66 -42.13
N GLU A 380 34.89 -9.58 -41.56
CA GLU A 380 36.14 -8.97 -42.04
C GLU A 380 37.30 -10.00 -42.05
N ARG A 381 37.42 -10.80 -40.98
CA ARG A 381 38.38 -11.91 -40.92
C ARG A 381 38.11 -12.98 -41.97
N ARG A 382 36.85 -13.37 -42.19
CA ARG A 382 36.49 -14.38 -43.21
C ARG A 382 36.88 -13.94 -44.61
N VAL A 383 36.55 -12.71 -44.97
CA VAL A 383 36.90 -12.12 -46.28
C VAL A 383 38.42 -12.10 -46.49
N GLN A 384 39.20 -11.82 -45.45
CA GLN A 384 40.67 -11.85 -45.53
C GLN A 384 41.21 -13.27 -45.76
N VAL A 385 40.68 -14.25 -45.04
CA VAL A 385 41.02 -15.67 -45.23
C VAL A 385 40.66 -16.13 -46.65
N GLU A 386 39.49 -15.75 -47.17
CA GLU A 386 39.06 -16.06 -48.55
C GLU A 386 39.98 -15.43 -49.61
N ARG A 387 40.54 -14.25 -49.34
CA ARG A 387 41.50 -13.56 -50.22
C ARG A 387 42.94 -14.07 -50.11
N ALA A 388 43.22 -15.02 -49.21
CA ALA A 388 44.56 -15.51 -48.89
C ALA A 388 45.56 -14.40 -48.50
N GLU A 389 45.06 -13.30 -47.94
CA GLU A 389 45.87 -12.20 -47.42
C GLU A 389 46.36 -12.57 -46.01
N SER A 390 47.62 -13.00 -45.90
CA SER A 390 48.27 -13.30 -44.62
C SER A 390 49.05 -12.07 -44.13
N ASP A 391 48.38 -11.20 -43.39
CA ASP A 391 49.04 -10.10 -42.67
C ASP A 391 48.89 -10.29 -41.14
N PRO A 392 49.98 -10.65 -40.43
CA PRO A 392 49.98 -10.84 -38.98
C PRO A 392 49.52 -9.60 -38.19
N ASP A 393 49.77 -8.39 -38.70
CA ASP A 393 49.34 -7.14 -38.05
C ASP A 393 47.82 -6.96 -38.12
N THR A 394 47.17 -7.55 -39.13
CA THR A 394 45.72 -7.45 -39.32
C THR A 394 44.96 -8.43 -38.42
N ASP A 395 45.52 -9.61 -38.18
CA ASP A 395 44.93 -10.57 -37.24
C ASP A 395 45.04 -10.10 -35.78
N HIS A 396 46.16 -9.47 -35.41
CA HIS A 396 46.34 -8.81 -34.10
C HIS A 396 45.39 -7.62 -33.91
N ARG A 397 45.19 -6.79 -34.96
CA ARG A 397 44.21 -5.68 -34.93
C ARG A 397 42.77 -6.18 -34.76
N SER A 398 42.42 -7.27 -35.43
CA SER A 398 41.09 -7.88 -35.33
C SER A 398 40.83 -8.50 -33.94
N GLY A 399 41.84 -9.15 -33.35
CA GLY A 399 41.80 -9.61 -31.96
C GLY A 399 41.58 -8.48 -30.97
N LYS A 400 42.40 -7.42 -31.05
CA LYS A 400 42.25 -6.23 -30.20
C LYS A 400 40.88 -5.56 -30.34
N ARG A 401 40.32 -5.53 -31.56
CA ARG A 401 38.99 -4.98 -31.82
C ARG A 401 37.90 -5.82 -31.14
N MET A 402 38.00 -7.15 -31.19
CA MET A 402 37.08 -8.04 -30.49
C MET A 402 37.17 -7.85 -28.97
N ASP A 403 38.38 -7.80 -28.43
CA ASP A 403 38.61 -7.57 -26.99
C ASP A 403 38.02 -6.24 -26.53
N GLU A 404 38.18 -5.18 -27.33
CA GLU A 404 37.60 -3.86 -27.03
C GLU A 404 36.06 -3.87 -27.07
N ILE A 405 35.45 -4.55 -28.04
CA ILE A 405 33.99 -4.71 -28.11
C ILE A 405 33.47 -5.42 -26.85
N MET A 406 34.13 -6.51 -26.44
CA MET A 406 33.75 -7.28 -25.25
C MET A 406 33.91 -6.44 -23.97
N ARG A 407 35.03 -5.73 -23.83
CA ARG A 407 35.32 -4.86 -22.69
C ARG A 407 34.32 -3.71 -22.55
N GLN A 408 33.93 -3.08 -23.67
CA GLN A 408 32.93 -2.01 -23.67
C GLN A 408 31.54 -2.55 -23.30
N ALA A 409 31.13 -3.68 -23.89
CA ALA A 409 29.86 -4.34 -23.55
C ALA A 409 29.80 -4.69 -22.05
N GLU A 410 30.86 -5.30 -21.52
CA GLU A 410 30.97 -5.67 -20.11
C GLU A 410 30.89 -4.45 -19.19
N ALA A 411 31.57 -3.34 -19.52
CA ALA A 411 31.50 -2.11 -18.75
C ALA A 411 30.07 -1.55 -18.68
N ILE A 412 29.32 -1.59 -19.78
CA ILE A 412 27.93 -1.13 -19.83
C ILE A 412 27.04 -2.04 -18.98
N LEU A 413 27.10 -3.36 -19.20
CA LEU A 413 26.28 -4.33 -18.48
C LEU A 413 26.59 -4.37 -16.98
N SER A 414 27.86 -4.25 -16.59
CA SER A 414 28.27 -4.16 -15.19
C SER A 414 27.73 -2.88 -14.53
N SER A 415 27.80 -1.75 -15.23
CA SER A 415 27.25 -0.49 -14.73
C SER A 415 25.72 -0.54 -14.59
N ALA A 416 25.01 -1.19 -15.52
CA ALA A 416 23.58 -1.45 -15.41
C ALA A 416 23.25 -2.35 -14.20
N GLY A 417 24.04 -3.39 -13.96
CA GLY A 417 23.95 -4.24 -12.77
C GLY A 417 24.14 -3.47 -11.46
N ASN A 418 25.14 -2.58 -11.40
CA ASN A 418 25.36 -1.71 -10.24
C ASN A 418 24.18 -0.76 -9.98
N LEU A 419 23.59 -0.20 -11.05
CA LEU A 419 22.39 0.62 -10.93
C LEU A 419 21.19 -0.20 -10.44
N ARG A 420 21.00 -1.45 -10.91
CA ARG A 420 19.96 -2.34 -10.37
C ARG A 420 20.13 -2.57 -8.87
N HIS A 421 21.36 -2.83 -8.42
CA HIS A 421 21.64 -2.97 -6.98
C HIS A 421 21.33 -1.69 -6.20
N ALA A 422 21.71 -0.52 -6.72
CA ALA A 422 21.38 0.75 -6.09
C ALA A 422 19.86 0.98 -6.00
N LEU A 423 19.09 0.62 -7.05
CA LEU A 423 17.62 0.66 -7.03
C LEU A 423 17.02 -0.35 -6.05
N LEU A 424 17.67 -1.51 -5.86
CA LEU A 424 17.27 -2.54 -4.89
C LEU A 424 17.43 -2.10 -3.43
N GLU A 425 18.29 -1.12 -3.18
CA GLU A 425 18.52 -0.53 -1.85
C GLU A 425 17.80 0.82 -1.65
N ALA A 426 17.37 1.45 -2.74
CA ALA A 426 16.71 2.75 -2.68
C ALA A 426 15.36 2.68 -1.96
N PRO A 427 14.98 3.72 -1.19
CA PRO A 427 13.66 3.83 -0.59
C PRO A 427 12.54 3.71 -1.63
N ARG A 428 11.48 2.99 -1.27
CA ARG A 428 10.32 2.78 -2.13
C ARG A 428 9.04 2.93 -1.34
N ARG A 429 8.01 3.36 -2.04
CA ARG A 429 6.65 3.37 -1.51
C ARG A 429 5.66 2.69 -2.46
N PRO A 430 4.56 2.14 -1.95
CA PRO A 430 3.46 1.71 -2.81
C PRO A 430 2.96 2.85 -3.69
N ALA A 431 2.56 2.50 -4.92
CA ALA A 431 1.96 3.45 -5.85
C ALA A 431 0.45 3.54 -5.68
N ALA A 432 -0.24 2.42 -5.43
CA ALA A 432 -1.69 2.38 -5.43
C ALA A 432 -2.31 1.54 -4.30
N TYR A 433 -3.52 1.93 -3.92
CA TYR A 433 -4.46 1.17 -3.10
C TYR A 433 -5.75 0.93 -3.91
N LEU A 434 -6.26 -0.30 -3.87
CA LEU A 434 -7.26 -0.79 -4.81
C LEU A 434 -8.55 -1.12 -4.09
N ILE A 435 -9.63 -0.55 -4.59
CA ILE A 435 -10.98 -0.91 -4.18
C ILE A 435 -11.66 -1.64 -5.33
N MET A 436 -11.96 -2.92 -5.07
CA MET A 436 -12.78 -3.75 -5.94
C MET A 436 -14.21 -3.72 -5.41
N SER A 437 -15.07 -2.89 -5.99
CA SER A 437 -16.43 -2.74 -5.49
C SER A 437 -17.45 -3.52 -6.32
N GLN A 438 -18.44 -4.09 -5.65
CA GLN A 438 -19.58 -4.73 -6.29
C GLN A 438 -20.77 -4.68 -5.36
N ARG A 439 -21.91 -4.17 -5.85
CA ARG A 439 -23.15 -4.31 -5.09
C ARG A 439 -23.43 -5.79 -4.82
N PRO A 440 -23.77 -6.18 -3.57
CA PRO A 440 -24.10 -7.56 -3.25
C PRO A 440 -25.20 -8.07 -4.16
N SER A 441 -24.89 -9.15 -4.88
CA SER A 441 -25.82 -9.86 -5.74
C SER A 441 -25.62 -11.38 -5.57
N PRO A 442 -26.60 -12.21 -5.93
CA PRO A 442 -26.45 -13.67 -5.83
C PRO A 442 -25.21 -14.20 -6.58
N THR A 443 -24.85 -13.55 -7.69
CA THR A 443 -23.71 -13.95 -8.53
C THR A 443 -22.38 -13.31 -8.13
N GLY A 444 -22.39 -12.20 -7.37
CA GLY A 444 -21.18 -11.43 -7.06
C GLY A 444 -20.82 -11.32 -5.57
N GLY A 445 -21.80 -11.43 -4.65
CA GLY A 445 -21.58 -11.21 -3.22
C GLY A 445 -20.58 -12.18 -2.60
N HIS A 446 -20.60 -13.44 -3.03
CA HIS A 446 -19.65 -14.45 -2.57
C HIS A 446 -18.20 -14.16 -2.99
N LEU A 447 -17.97 -13.40 -4.09
CA LEU A 447 -16.62 -13.03 -4.53
C LEU A 447 -15.98 -12.01 -3.59
N LEU A 448 -16.79 -11.09 -3.03
CA LEU A 448 -16.34 -10.10 -2.06
C LEU A 448 -15.82 -10.78 -0.80
N ALA A 449 -16.62 -11.69 -0.24
CA ALA A 449 -16.27 -12.48 0.93
C ALA A 449 -14.98 -13.28 0.71
N LYS A 450 -14.89 -14.01 -0.42
CA LYS A 450 -13.70 -14.79 -0.75
C LYS A 450 -12.44 -13.93 -0.84
N LEU A 451 -12.49 -12.81 -1.56
CA LEU A 451 -11.32 -11.95 -1.72
C LEU A 451 -10.86 -11.37 -0.38
N ASN A 452 -11.78 -10.90 0.46
CA ASN A 452 -11.45 -10.37 1.78
C ASN A 452 -10.90 -11.46 2.72
N GLU A 453 -11.38 -12.70 2.64
CA GLU A 453 -10.85 -13.81 3.43
C GLU A 453 -9.60 -14.48 2.84
N GLY A 454 -8.99 -13.90 1.80
CA GLY A 454 -7.73 -14.40 1.22
C GLY A 454 -7.89 -15.65 0.35
N GLU A 455 -9.13 -16.06 0.09
CA GLU A 455 -9.50 -17.12 -0.83
C GLU A 455 -9.32 -16.68 -2.29
N GLU A 456 -9.22 -17.63 -3.21
CA GLU A 456 -9.20 -17.32 -4.65
C GLU A 456 -10.64 -17.13 -5.16
N PRO A 457 -11.05 -15.89 -5.53
CA PRO A 457 -12.41 -15.65 -6.01
C PRO A 457 -12.65 -16.23 -7.40
N PHE A 458 -11.61 -16.41 -8.23
CA PHE A 458 -11.76 -16.90 -9.61
C PHE A 458 -10.94 -18.17 -9.87
N LEU A 459 -11.63 -19.25 -10.23
CA LEU A 459 -11.00 -20.50 -10.64
C LEU A 459 -10.12 -20.33 -11.89
N GLY A 460 -9.08 -21.16 -11.99
CA GLY A 460 -8.21 -21.25 -13.18
C GLY A 460 -7.17 -20.13 -13.32
N LYS A 461 -6.96 -19.31 -12.28
CA LYS A 461 -5.96 -18.23 -12.33
C LYS A 461 -4.55 -18.78 -12.54
N ALA A 462 -3.83 -18.16 -13.48
CA ALA A 462 -2.46 -18.54 -13.85
C ALA A 462 -1.50 -18.40 -12.66
N ALA A 463 -0.54 -19.33 -12.54
CA ALA A 463 0.37 -19.42 -11.40
C ALA A 463 1.21 -18.15 -11.20
N ASN A 464 1.63 -17.48 -12.27
CA ASN A 464 2.35 -16.21 -12.21
C ASN A 464 1.51 -15.08 -11.56
N LEU A 465 0.20 -15.04 -11.80
CA LEU A 465 -0.69 -14.04 -11.21
C LEU A 465 -1.01 -14.34 -9.73
N ARG A 466 -0.96 -15.61 -9.30
CA ARG A 466 -1.10 -15.96 -7.88
C ARG A 466 0.06 -15.42 -7.05
N ARG A 467 1.27 -15.36 -7.62
CA ARG A 467 2.47 -14.80 -6.96
C ARG A 467 2.37 -13.31 -6.62
N LEU A 468 1.40 -12.58 -7.19
CA LEU A 468 1.17 -11.17 -6.90
C LEU A 468 0.46 -10.94 -5.56
N VAL A 469 -0.34 -11.91 -5.10
CA VAL A 469 -1.10 -11.78 -3.84
C VAL A 469 -0.17 -11.65 -2.64
N PRO A 470 0.87 -12.49 -2.44
CA PRO A 470 1.84 -12.34 -1.35
C PRO A 470 2.69 -11.05 -1.38
N GLN A 471 2.68 -10.31 -2.49
CA GLN A 471 3.53 -9.12 -2.68
C GLN A 471 2.75 -7.81 -2.44
N GLY A 472 1.45 -7.78 -2.77
CA GLY A 472 0.66 -6.56 -2.68
C GLY A 472 -0.82 -6.73 -2.38
N GLY A 473 -1.29 -7.94 -2.06
CA GLY A 473 -2.69 -8.18 -1.71
C GLY A 473 -3.20 -7.36 -0.50
N ASP A 474 -2.31 -6.87 0.37
CA ASP A 474 -2.63 -6.01 1.51
C ASP A 474 -3.14 -4.62 1.13
N ARG A 475 -3.09 -4.29 -0.17
CA ARG A 475 -3.55 -3.03 -0.75
C ARG A 475 -4.78 -3.23 -1.63
N VAL A 476 -5.41 -4.40 -1.55
CA VAL A 476 -6.65 -4.70 -2.26
C VAL A 476 -7.75 -4.94 -1.23
N TYR A 477 -8.86 -4.23 -1.37
CA TYR A 477 -10.07 -4.46 -0.58
C TYR A 477 -11.28 -4.69 -1.49
N ALA A 478 -12.09 -5.70 -1.16
CA ALA A 478 -13.37 -5.93 -1.81
C ALA A 478 -14.50 -5.25 -1.02
N SER A 479 -15.12 -4.23 -1.60
CA SER A 479 -16.20 -3.49 -0.95
C SER A 479 -17.58 -3.86 -1.52
N PRO A 480 -18.62 -3.98 -0.68
CA PRO A 480 -20.01 -4.07 -1.13
C PRO A 480 -20.61 -2.71 -1.54
N ASP A 481 -19.87 -1.60 -1.41
CA ASP A 481 -20.39 -0.23 -1.46
C ASP A 481 -19.61 0.64 -2.47
N TYR A 482 -20.30 1.55 -3.17
CA TYR A 482 -19.71 2.46 -4.16
C TYR A 482 -19.29 3.83 -3.60
N SER A 483 -19.51 4.09 -2.31
CA SER A 483 -19.06 5.30 -1.61
C SER A 483 -17.55 5.53 -1.69
N TRP A 484 -16.76 4.48 -1.89
CA TRP A 484 -15.32 4.57 -2.18
C TRP A 484 -14.98 5.43 -3.39
N LEU A 485 -15.89 5.53 -4.37
CA LEU A 485 -15.73 6.40 -5.54
C LEU A 485 -15.59 7.87 -5.15
N GLU A 486 -16.13 8.30 -4.00
CA GLU A 486 -15.94 9.65 -3.46
C GLU A 486 -14.45 10.01 -3.25
N TYR A 487 -13.61 9.01 -3.00
CA TYR A 487 -12.19 9.17 -2.65
C TYR A 487 -11.22 8.68 -3.74
N ALA A 488 -11.75 8.19 -4.86
CA ALA A 488 -10.93 7.62 -5.92
C ALA A 488 -10.18 8.69 -6.70
N ASN A 489 -8.92 8.39 -7.03
CA ASN A 489 -8.13 9.13 -8.01
C ASN A 489 -8.40 8.62 -9.42
N HIS A 490 -8.58 7.29 -9.56
CA HIS A 490 -8.85 6.63 -10.82
C HIS A 490 -10.09 5.75 -10.72
N TRP A 491 -10.95 5.83 -11.72
CA TRP A 491 -12.08 4.93 -11.89
C TRP A 491 -11.90 4.09 -13.15
N ILE A 492 -11.75 2.78 -12.95
CA ILE A 492 -11.63 1.81 -14.04
C ILE A 492 -12.94 1.03 -14.12
N GLU A 493 -13.77 1.36 -15.10
CA GLU A 493 -15.03 0.66 -15.33
C GLU A 493 -14.92 -0.34 -16.49
N ALA A 494 -15.55 -1.50 -16.31
CA ALA A 494 -15.64 -2.52 -17.34
C ALA A 494 -17.03 -2.46 -17.97
N ILE A 495 -17.26 -1.45 -18.83
CA ILE A 495 -18.49 -1.30 -19.64
C ILE A 495 -18.90 -2.60 -20.35
N PRO A 496 -17.98 -3.45 -20.86
CA PRO A 496 -18.34 -4.72 -21.48
C PRO A 496 -19.14 -5.68 -20.58
N LEU A 497 -19.16 -5.52 -19.25
CA LEU A 497 -19.97 -6.36 -18.36
C LEU A 497 -21.48 -6.15 -18.54
N PHE A 498 -21.91 -5.05 -19.16
CA PHE A 498 -23.32 -4.86 -19.54
C PHE A 498 -23.65 -5.45 -20.91
N ILE A 499 -22.67 -6.04 -21.61
CA ILE A 499 -22.84 -6.63 -22.93
C ILE A 499 -22.90 -8.15 -22.76
N LYS A 500 -24.03 -8.75 -23.11
CA LYS A 500 -24.28 -10.19 -22.99
C LYS A 500 -24.57 -10.79 -24.35
N GLU A 501 -24.12 -12.02 -24.58
CA GLU A 501 -24.58 -12.80 -25.73
C GLU A 501 -25.85 -13.57 -25.35
N ARG A 502 -26.92 -13.34 -26.11
CA ARG A 502 -28.18 -14.08 -26.00
C ARG A 502 -28.28 -15.00 -27.21
N ILE A 503 -28.41 -16.30 -26.96
CA ILE A 503 -28.70 -17.25 -28.04
C ILE A 503 -30.21 -17.19 -28.32
N ARG A 504 -30.57 -16.96 -29.58
CA ARG A 504 -31.93 -17.08 -30.10
C ARG A 504 -31.98 -18.17 -31.15
N VAL A 505 -32.99 -19.02 -31.06
CA VAL A 505 -33.29 -20.00 -32.11
C VAL A 505 -34.33 -19.37 -33.03
N ILE A 506 -33.97 -19.13 -34.28
CA ILE A 506 -34.86 -18.64 -35.33
C ILE A 506 -34.87 -19.70 -36.44
N ASP A 507 -36.04 -20.25 -36.76
CA ASP A 507 -36.23 -21.32 -37.76
C ASP A 507 -35.34 -22.56 -37.56
N GLY A 508 -35.08 -22.92 -36.29
CA GLY A 508 -34.25 -24.07 -35.94
C GLY A 508 -32.73 -23.81 -36.04
N VAL A 509 -32.31 -22.58 -36.35
CA VAL A 509 -30.92 -22.15 -36.40
C VAL A 509 -30.61 -21.31 -35.16
N GLU A 510 -29.57 -21.68 -34.42
CA GLU A 510 -29.04 -20.86 -33.33
C GLU A 510 -28.34 -19.62 -33.90
N THR A 511 -28.79 -18.46 -33.46
CA THR A 511 -28.22 -17.15 -33.79
C THR A 511 -27.83 -16.45 -32.49
N ALA A 512 -26.59 -15.98 -32.41
CA ALA A 512 -26.11 -15.21 -31.27
C ALA A 512 -26.44 -13.72 -31.49
N GLU A 513 -27.18 -13.14 -30.55
CA GLU A 513 -27.50 -11.71 -30.52
C GLU A 513 -26.76 -11.05 -29.35
N THR A 514 -26.04 -9.95 -29.62
CA THR A 514 -25.42 -9.15 -28.58
C THR A 514 -26.47 -8.22 -27.97
N VAL A 515 -26.73 -8.36 -26.68
CA VAL A 515 -27.72 -7.58 -25.92
C VAL A 515 -27.00 -6.71 -24.89
N ILE A 516 -27.38 -5.43 -24.82
CA ILE A 516 -26.90 -4.49 -23.80
C ILE A 516 -27.91 -4.43 -22.66
N ASP A 517 -27.45 -4.68 -21.44
CA ASP A 517 -28.20 -4.55 -20.19
C ASP A 517 -28.26 -3.09 -19.75
N GLN A 518 -29.06 -2.30 -20.49
CA GLN A 518 -29.19 -0.86 -20.25
C GLN A 518 -29.80 -0.56 -18.87
N GLU A 519 -30.77 -1.34 -18.42
CA GLU A 519 -31.41 -1.15 -17.10
C GLU A 519 -30.39 -1.35 -15.97
N GLY A 520 -29.63 -2.46 -16.01
CA GLY A 520 -28.56 -2.69 -15.03
C GLY A 520 -27.45 -1.63 -15.09
N MET A 521 -27.19 -1.08 -16.28
CA MET A 521 -26.25 0.02 -16.47
C MET A 521 -26.76 1.33 -15.83
N GLU A 522 -28.01 1.71 -16.09
CA GLU A 522 -28.65 2.90 -15.50
C GLU A 522 -28.76 2.79 -13.98
N GLU A 523 -29.16 1.65 -13.44
CA GLU A 523 -29.21 1.42 -11.99
C GLU A 523 -27.80 1.55 -11.36
N SER A 524 -26.78 1.00 -12.01
CA SER A 524 -25.40 1.09 -11.51
C SER A 524 -24.89 2.53 -11.50
N PHE A 525 -24.95 3.22 -12.64
CA PHE A 525 -24.39 4.56 -12.76
C PHE A 525 -25.25 5.62 -12.09
N ARG A 526 -26.56 5.65 -12.39
CA ARG A 526 -27.45 6.73 -11.95
C ARG A 526 -27.83 6.59 -10.49
N GLU A 527 -28.23 5.39 -10.07
CA GLU A 527 -28.80 5.20 -8.74
C GLU A 527 -27.72 4.91 -7.68
N SER A 528 -26.55 4.39 -8.07
CA SER A 528 -25.55 3.93 -7.09
C SER A 528 -24.21 4.69 -7.13
N MET A 529 -23.77 5.18 -8.30
CA MET A 529 -22.44 5.81 -8.45
C MET A 529 -22.47 7.33 -8.63
N ALA A 530 -23.57 7.89 -9.16
CA ALA A 530 -23.65 9.33 -9.48
C ALA A 530 -23.39 10.23 -8.27
N ASP A 531 -23.97 9.89 -7.12
CA ASP A 531 -23.84 10.67 -5.89
C ASP A 531 -22.40 10.65 -5.32
N PRO A 532 -21.76 9.47 -5.09
CA PRO A 532 -20.34 9.41 -4.75
C PRO A 532 -19.45 10.15 -5.76
N TRP A 533 -19.71 9.99 -7.06
CA TRP A 533 -18.92 10.65 -8.09
C TRP A 533 -19.06 12.18 -8.06
N ALA A 534 -20.27 12.70 -7.88
CA ALA A 534 -20.50 14.13 -7.72
C ALA A 534 -19.79 14.70 -6.48
N ARG A 535 -19.72 13.94 -5.38
CA ARG A 535 -18.94 14.32 -4.20
C ARG A 535 -17.43 14.27 -4.47
N ASN A 536 -16.94 13.29 -5.21
CA ASN A 536 -15.54 13.23 -5.65
C ASN A 536 -15.16 14.47 -6.46
N LEU A 537 -15.95 14.86 -7.46
CA LEU A 537 -15.68 16.04 -8.29
C LEU A 537 -15.51 17.31 -7.43
N ARG A 538 -16.43 17.53 -6.48
CA ARG A 538 -16.35 18.66 -5.53
C ARG A 538 -15.09 18.60 -4.64
N ARG A 539 -14.72 17.40 -4.16
CA ARG A 539 -13.51 17.20 -3.35
C ARG A 539 -12.25 17.49 -4.16
N THR A 540 -12.16 16.98 -5.38
CA THR A 540 -11.03 17.21 -6.28
C THR A 540 -10.86 18.69 -6.57
N GLU A 541 -11.95 19.40 -6.88
CA GLU A 541 -11.91 20.85 -7.08
C GLU A 541 -11.46 21.60 -5.80
N THR A 542 -12.03 21.25 -4.64
CA THR A 542 -11.63 21.82 -3.35
C THR A 542 -10.15 21.56 -3.03
N SER A 543 -9.65 20.36 -3.30
CA SER A 543 -8.23 20.04 -3.09
C SER A 543 -7.31 20.85 -3.98
N GLY A 544 -7.74 21.17 -5.22
CA GLY A 544 -7.01 22.06 -6.11
C GLY A 544 -6.90 23.49 -5.54
N TRP A 545 -7.97 24.00 -4.95
CA TRP A 545 -7.95 25.31 -4.27
C TRP A 545 -7.03 25.31 -3.06
N CYS A 546 -7.09 24.24 -2.24
CA CYS A 546 -6.17 24.06 -1.13
C CYS A 546 -4.71 24.00 -1.58
N ALA A 547 -4.41 23.35 -2.71
CA ALA A 547 -3.05 23.27 -3.24
C ALA A 547 -2.51 24.65 -3.65
N ILE A 548 -3.33 25.47 -4.30
CA ILE A 548 -2.96 26.86 -4.65
C ILE A 548 -2.81 27.70 -3.38
N ALA A 549 -3.72 27.58 -2.40
CA ALA A 549 -3.63 28.30 -1.13
C ALA A 549 -2.33 27.97 -0.39
N ARG A 550 -1.97 26.67 -0.31
CA ARG A 550 -0.71 26.21 0.26
C ARG A 550 0.51 26.75 -0.48
N LEU A 551 0.44 26.81 -1.82
CA LEU A 551 1.49 27.41 -2.64
C LEU A 551 1.69 28.90 -2.30
N LEU A 552 0.61 29.66 -2.07
CA LEU A 552 0.72 31.08 -1.71
C LEU A 552 1.30 31.33 -0.32
N LEU A 553 1.19 30.35 0.57
CA LEU A 553 1.81 30.40 1.90
C LEU A 553 3.27 29.91 1.90
N ASP A 554 3.77 29.38 0.78
CA ASP A 554 5.14 28.91 0.65
C ASP A 554 6.06 30.05 0.17
N GLU A 555 6.77 30.67 1.11
CA GLU A 555 7.69 31.79 0.84
C GLU A 555 8.84 31.44 -0.13
N ASN A 556 9.12 30.15 -0.32
CA ASN A 556 10.22 29.69 -1.18
C ASN A 556 9.75 29.31 -2.59
N ALA A 557 8.44 29.34 -2.85
CA ALA A 557 7.87 28.94 -4.13
C ALA A 557 7.44 30.18 -4.94
N ASP A 558 7.79 30.20 -6.22
CA ASP A 558 7.21 31.16 -7.15
C ASP A 558 5.80 30.70 -7.56
N PRO A 559 4.72 31.42 -7.20
CA PRO A 559 3.36 31.02 -7.52
C PRO A 559 3.06 30.87 -9.01
N ARG A 560 3.92 31.39 -9.89
CA ARG A 560 3.75 31.33 -11.35
C ARG A 560 4.29 30.03 -11.94
N THR A 561 5.38 29.50 -11.37
CA THR A 561 6.17 28.43 -11.98
C THR A 561 6.23 27.16 -11.12
N ALA A 562 5.90 27.25 -9.83
CA ALA A 562 5.97 26.11 -8.92
C ALA A 562 5.06 24.94 -9.34
N ASP A 563 5.54 23.72 -9.11
CA ASP A 563 4.82 22.49 -9.41
C ASP A 563 3.59 22.36 -8.49
N LEU A 564 2.40 22.25 -9.10
CA LEU A 564 1.13 21.97 -8.42
C LEU A 564 0.83 20.46 -8.34
N GLY A 565 1.70 19.62 -8.89
CA GLY A 565 1.58 18.18 -8.83
C GLY A 565 1.52 17.65 -7.40
N LEU A 566 0.87 16.49 -7.24
CA LEU A 566 0.56 15.87 -5.95
C LEU A 566 1.78 15.79 -5.01
N GLN A 567 2.95 15.41 -5.51
CA GLN A 567 4.15 15.26 -4.69
C GLN A 567 4.64 16.58 -4.10
N ALA A 568 4.69 17.63 -4.91
CA ALA A 568 5.08 18.97 -4.46
C ALA A 568 4.06 19.53 -3.46
N ASP A 569 2.77 19.30 -3.69
CA ASP A 569 1.73 19.76 -2.79
C ASP A 569 1.68 19.00 -1.46
N ILE A 570 1.97 17.70 -1.43
CA ILE A 570 2.07 16.92 -0.18
C ILE A 570 3.15 17.52 0.74
N ALA A 571 4.31 17.90 0.19
CA ALA A 571 5.37 18.55 0.97
C ALA A 571 4.89 19.88 1.59
N ARG A 572 4.19 20.71 0.81
CA ARG A 572 3.59 21.96 1.32
C ARG A 572 2.49 21.69 2.35
N ALA A 573 1.68 20.65 2.16
CA ALA A 573 0.63 20.27 3.11
C ALA A 573 1.21 19.85 4.47
N TRP A 574 2.32 19.13 4.47
CA TRP A 574 3.06 18.81 5.69
C TRP A 574 3.63 20.06 6.36
N ASN A 575 4.20 20.99 5.60
CA ASN A 575 4.70 22.25 6.14
C ASN A 575 3.58 23.06 6.82
N VAL A 576 2.42 23.19 6.17
CA VAL A 576 1.24 23.86 6.77
C VAL A 576 0.79 23.16 8.05
N LYS A 577 0.76 21.83 8.06
CA LYS A 577 0.39 21.06 9.26
C LYS A 577 1.36 21.30 10.42
N GLN A 578 2.67 21.37 10.14
CA GLN A 578 3.70 21.61 11.15
C GLN A 578 3.70 23.05 11.68
N THR A 579 3.42 24.02 10.81
CA THR A 579 3.38 25.45 11.15
C THR A 579 2.04 25.88 11.76
N GLY A 580 0.98 25.07 11.59
CA GLY A 580 -0.34 25.34 12.14
C GLY A 580 -1.19 26.31 11.30
N CYS A 581 -0.83 26.56 10.04
CA CYS A 581 -1.52 27.52 9.16
C CYS A 581 -2.79 26.97 8.48
N ALA A 582 -3.48 26.01 9.09
CA ALA A 582 -4.63 25.34 8.48
C ALA A 582 -5.81 26.31 8.24
N ASP A 583 -6.04 27.23 9.17
CA ASP A 583 -7.10 28.24 9.05
C ASP A 583 -6.82 29.23 7.91
N ASP A 584 -5.55 29.61 7.72
CA ASP A 584 -5.13 30.49 6.62
C ASP A 584 -5.34 29.80 5.26
N VAL A 585 -5.00 28.50 5.17
CA VAL A 585 -5.28 27.71 3.97
C VAL A 585 -6.78 27.66 3.71
N ALA A 586 -7.62 27.44 4.72
CA ALA A 586 -9.06 27.40 4.55
C ALA A 586 -9.63 28.73 4.04
N LEU A 587 -9.19 29.85 4.62
CA LEU A 587 -9.60 31.19 4.20
C LEU A 587 -9.16 31.50 2.77
N LEU A 588 -7.89 31.28 2.43
CA LEU A 588 -7.37 31.50 1.09
C LEU A 588 -8.05 30.61 0.06
N SER A 589 -8.32 29.35 0.40
CA SER A 589 -9.02 28.42 -0.49
C SER A 589 -10.44 28.91 -0.81
N ALA A 590 -11.15 29.48 0.18
CA ALA A 590 -12.47 30.07 -0.05
C ALA A 590 -12.40 31.29 -0.99
N VAL A 591 -11.39 32.15 -0.83
CA VAL A 591 -11.17 33.30 -1.73
C VAL A 591 -10.84 32.83 -3.15
N ILE A 592 -9.98 31.82 -3.30
CA ILE A 592 -9.63 31.23 -4.59
C ILE A 592 -10.87 30.62 -5.25
N ALA A 593 -11.69 29.89 -4.50
CA ALA A 593 -12.92 29.29 -5.01
C ALA A 593 -13.91 30.34 -5.53
N LEU A 594 -14.15 31.42 -4.76
CA LEU A 594 -15.01 32.53 -5.18
C LEU A 594 -14.47 33.22 -6.44
N THR A 595 -13.15 33.40 -6.51
CA THR A 595 -12.52 34.01 -7.68
C THR A 595 -12.65 33.10 -8.91
N ALA A 596 -12.40 31.81 -8.74
CA ALA A 596 -12.54 30.81 -9.79
C ALA A 596 -13.98 30.74 -10.32
N GLU A 597 -14.99 30.86 -9.46
CA GLU A 597 -16.39 30.95 -9.87
C GLU A 597 -16.65 32.20 -10.72
N SER A 598 -16.14 33.36 -10.28
CA SER A 598 -16.29 34.62 -11.04
C SER A 598 -15.61 34.61 -12.42
N THR A 599 -14.56 33.80 -12.59
CA THR A 599 -13.79 33.66 -13.84
C THR A 599 -13.99 32.30 -14.52
N ALA A 600 -15.05 31.56 -14.19
CA ALA A 600 -15.25 30.17 -14.62
C ALA A 600 -15.19 30.00 -16.14
N ALA A 601 -15.74 30.96 -16.90
CA ALA A 601 -15.70 30.94 -18.37
C ALA A 601 -14.26 31.00 -18.91
N SER A 602 -13.41 31.85 -18.33
CA SER A 602 -12.00 31.97 -18.72
C SER A 602 -11.21 30.70 -18.37
N ILE A 603 -11.49 30.11 -17.22
CA ILE A 603 -10.87 28.84 -16.78
C ILE A 603 -11.24 27.72 -17.76
N SER A 604 -12.54 27.56 -18.07
CA SER A 604 -13.00 26.55 -19.02
C SER A 604 -12.39 26.76 -20.41
N ALA A 605 -12.35 28.01 -20.90
CA ALA A 605 -11.72 28.31 -22.18
C ALA A 605 -10.21 27.99 -22.19
N SER A 606 -9.51 28.16 -21.07
CA SER A 606 -8.10 27.78 -20.95
C SER A 606 -7.90 26.27 -21.02
N VAL A 607 -8.71 25.50 -20.28
CA VAL A 607 -8.64 24.03 -20.26
C VAL A 607 -9.05 23.43 -21.61
N GLU A 608 -10.04 24.01 -22.30
CA GLU A 608 -10.47 23.57 -23.63
C GLU A 608 -9.40 23.81 -24.70
N ARG A 609 -8.63 24.90 -24.57
CA ARG A 609 -7.53 25.24 -25.52
C ARG A 609 -6.32 24.32 -25.35
N ASP A 610 -6.02 23.93 -24.12
CA ASP A 610 -4.93 23.00 -23.80
C ASP A 610 -5.44 21.88 -22.91
N PRO A 611 -5.75 20.70 -23.49
CA PRO A 611 -6.21 19.54 -22.75
C PRO A 611 -5.21 19.00 -21.71
N THR A 612 -3.95 19.46 -21.74
CA THR A 612 -2.94 19.09 -20.73
C THR A 612 -2.94 20.01 -19.51
N THR A 613 -3.66 21.12 -19.57
CA THR A 613 -3.85 22.06 -18.45
C THR A 613 -5.06 21.64 -17.63
N ASP A 614 -4.85 21.33 -16.34
CA ASP A 614 -5.95 21.09 -15.41
C ASP A 614 -6.57 22.40 -14.89
N ARG A 615 -7.75 22.30 -14.25
CA ARG A 615 -8.46 23.47 -13.71
C ARG A 615 -7.63 24.24 -12.68
N PRO A 616 -6.98 23.62 -11.68
CA PRO A 616 -6.12 24.34 -10.73
C PRO A 616 -4.99 25.13 -11.42
N THR A 617 -4.34 24.53 -12.42
CA THR A 617 -3.29 25.19 -13.21
C THR A 617 -3.83 26.36 -14.00
N ALA A 618 -5.01 26.23 -14.62
CA ALA A 618 -5.69 27.31 -15.31
C ALA A 618 -6.06 28.46 -14.34
N VAL A 619 -6.56 28.15 -13.15
CA VAL A 619 -6.86 29.15 -12.11
C VAL A 619 -5.59 29.87 -11.67
N ARG A 620 -4.51 29.14 -11.37
CA ARG A 620 -3.21 29.72 -11.03
C ARG A 620 -2.73 30.66 -12.14
N ALA A 621 -2.83 30.25 -13.41
CA ALA A 621 -2.42 31.07 -14.54
C ALA A 621 -3.25 32.36 -14.66
N ILE A 622 -4.56 32.30 -14.42
CA ILE A 622 -5.45 33.46 -14.46
C ILE A 622 -5.21 34.40 -13.28
N LEU A 623 -4.93 33.86 -12.09
CA LEU A 623 -4.70 34.65 -10.88
C LEU A 623 -3.30 35.29 -10.85
N PHE A 624 -2.28 34.61 -11.38
CA PHE A 624 -0.88 34.95 -11.13
C PHE A 624 0.00 35.07 -12.38
N GLY A 625 -0.49 34.68 -13.57
CA GLY A 625 0.25 34.81 -14.82
C GLY A 625 0.30 36.25 -15.34
N ASP A 626 1.29 36.54 -16.21
CA ASP A 626 1.26 37.77 -17.01
C ASP A 626 0.04 37.75 -17.93
N THR A 627 -0.85 38.72 -17.73
CA THR A 627 -2.05 38.96 -18.53
C THR A 627 -1.78 39.09 -20.04
N GLU A 628 -0.52 39.24 -20.47
CA GLU A 628 -0.12 39.26 -21.88
C GLU A 628 -0.23 37.89 -22.58
N THR A 629 -0.19 36.78 -21.84
CA THR A 629 -0.45 35.44 -22.40
C THR A 629 -1.93 35.05 -22.43
N LEU A 630 -2.77 35.80 -21.71
CA LEU A 630 -4.23 35.77 -21.79
C LEU A 630 -4.70 36.89 -22.73
N HIS A 631 -4.38 36.77 -24.03
CA HIS A 631 -4.87 37.71 -25.04
C HIS A 631 -6.43 37.81 -25.03
N PRO A 632 -6.99 38.99 -25.36
CA PRO A 632 -8.25 39.48 -24.84
C PRO A 632 -9.44 38.81 -25.52
N VAL A 633 -10.35 38.25 -24.71
CA VAL A 633 -11.72 37.95 -25.16
C VAL A 633 -12.70 39.02 -24.68
N TRP A 634 -12.21 40.08 -24.04
CA TRP A 634 -13.01 41.25 -23.67
C TRP A 634 -12.31 42.54 -24.11
N THR A 635 -12.41 42.81 -25.40
CA THR A 635 -12.69 44.16 -25.93
C THR A 635 -14.02 44.12 -26.63
#